data_AF-A0A258N4X0-F1
#
_entry.id   AF-A0A258N4X0-F1
#
_cell.length_a   1.000
_cell.length_b   1.000
_cell.length_c   1.000
_cell.angle_alpha   90.00
_cell.angle_beta   90.00
_cell.angle_gamma   90.00
#
_symmetry.space_group_name_H-M   'P 1'
#
loop_
_entity.id
_entity.type
_entity.pdbx_description
1 polymer ?
#
loop_
_entity_poly.entity_id
_entity_poly.type
_entity_poly.pdbx_seq_one_letter_code
_entity_poly.pdbx_strand_id
1 'polypeptide(L)'
;MYKISCSFFLTILLSVFGASFCKAQTISLAGTWQFKADPKDSGVQAKWFQQRLAETVQLPGSMAENGKGDEVSLKTKWTGSIYDSSFFFNPRLKKYRESGNLKIPFWLTPAKHYLGVAWYQKQIQLPKDWKGKRWVLSFERAHIETRVWVDDQEIGMRNSLVAAHEYDLTNYFLKGNHTISVRIDNRIQGRPGAINVGPDSHSVTDHTSGNWNGLTGRLALIAGQATWVDNLQVYPNIHDQSVQLKLQLKTLLKGLQNGTIRLVVKPLFASKIAIPVKTIEYQLNEPEDSLQLSIPMGKSVQLWDEFHPNLYQITAILKDGNGKTDSTKVSFGMREIKVVGKQIFVNGRPVFLRGTVNNSEFPITGYPATDLASWERIFKIAKAHGLNHFRFHSFCPPEAAFQAADKIGIYLQPEGPSWPNHGTSLGDGRPIDAFLWTETERMVRNYGNYASFCMLSAGNEPAGRNQAKWLADFILKWKARDNRRIVTGASVAMSWPLVPENDFMIKSGSRGLSWGKGPESMTDYSEAIKAFSMPYVTHEMGQWCAYPDFNEIKQFTGVYKARNYEMFQEDLQDRGMADMAQKFLLSSGKLQLLCYKAEIEKSLRTPGLGGFQLLGLQDFPGQGTALVGTMNVFWKDKPYSSTKAFARFCNSTVPLIRTPKFVYSNAEHLRAAIEVYHFGEKELDANIQISLKDPTGKKITSIAAVKKRLEIAGQNKILDLDIDLASIITPTKLTLEVSIANTQFANDWEFWVYPTQIATSNFSSIYDCNSLNDTALKILEGGGTVFLNLNGRVTKGKEIIQSFTPVFWNTSWFKMRPPHTLGFVVNPMHPAFKTFPTEYHSNFQWWSLVNKAQVMHLEDFPAALRPLVQPIDTWFINRRLASVFEVRIGKGKLLVSSLNLGKVNSKDHEPSSDALVARQLYHSLHQYMLTEKFQPAFQVDPQLIKDLSEKPSKEIFDPFTKDAPDELKKTLPVNKQ
;
A
#
# COMPACT_ATOMS: atom_id res chain seq x y z
N MET A 1 -33.43 -24.16 -75.67
CA MET A 1 -33.74 -23.11 -74.68
C MET A 1 -32.41 -22.43 -74.32
N TYR A 2 -31.88 -21.58 -75.21
CA TYR A 2 -31.96 -20.10 -75.23
C TYR A 2 -31.42 -19.46 -73.93
N LYS A 3 -30.32 -18.68 -73.84
CA LYS A 3 -29.62 -17.64 -74.67
C LYS A 3 -29.65 -16.32 -73.88
N ILE A 4 -28.46 -15.67 -73.73
CA ILE A 4 -28.20 -14.21 -73.97
C ILE A 4 -28.79 -13.22 -72.90
N SER A 5 -28.20 -12.11 -72.41
CA SER A 5 -27.03 -11.23 -72.68
C SER A 5 -26.85 -10.26 -71.48
N CYS A 6 -25.64 -9.75 -71.13
CA CYS A 6 -25.06 -8.41 -71.45
C CYS A 6 -26.00 -7.20 -71.15
N SER A 7 -25.66 -6.07 -70.50
CA SER A 7 -24.44 -5.28 -70.19
C SER A 7 -24.82 -4.24 -69.09
N PHE A 8 -23.97 -3.53 -68.33
CA PHE A 8 -22.97 -2.52 -68.74
C PHE A 8 -22.13 -2.02 -67.53
N PHE A 9 -20.93 -1.56 -67.86
CA PHE A 9 -19.85 -0.92 -67.09
C PHE A 9 -20.24 0.13 -66.01
N LEU A 10 -19.50 0.15 -64.89
CA LEU A 10 -18.66 1.32 -64.55
C LEU A 10 -17.47 0.95 -63.65
N THR A 11 -16.29 1.13 -64.23
CA THR A 11 -14.94 1.04 -63.65
C THR A 11 -14.71 2.14 -62.62
N ILE A 12 -14.40 1.80 -61.37
CA ILE A 12 -13.60 2.65 -60.48
C ILE A 12 -12.35 1.86 -60.12
N LEU A 13 -11.26 2.18 -60.81
CA LEU A 13 -9.91 1.79 -60.43
C LEU A 13 -9.59 2.42 -59.06
N LEU A 14 -9.73 1.63 -57.99
CA LEU A 14 -9.03 1.88 -56.75
C LEU A 14 -7.65 1.26 -56.90
N SER A 15 -6.68 2.09 -57.26
CA SER A 15 -5.26 1.79 -57.19
C SER A 15 -4.87 1.50 -55.74
N VAL A 16 -4.97 0.23 -55.36
CA VAL A 16 -4.38 -0.30 -54.13
C VAL A 16 -2.86 -0.28 -54.32
N PHE A 17 -2.24 0.85 -54.01
CA PHE A 17 -0.82 0.85 -53.64
C PHE A 17 -0.71 0.15 -52.30
N GLY A 18 -0.48 -1.15 -52.33
CA GLY A 18 -0.04 -1.95 -51.20
C GLY A 18 1.31 -1.43 -50.72
N ALA A 19 1.31 -0.43 -49.85
CA ALA A 19 2.46 -0.12 -49.02
C ALA A 19 2.66 -1.32 -48.10
N SER A 20 3.63 -2.17 -48.43
CA SER A 20 4.13 -3.20 -47.54
C SER A 20 4.61 -2.51 -46.26
N PHE A 21 3.78 -2.54 -45.21
CA PHE A 21 4.15 -2.05 -43.89
C PHE A 21 5.26 -2.96 -43.34
N CYS A 22 6.51 -2.58 -43.53
CA CYS A 22 7.63 -3.29 -42.95
C CYS A 22 7.70 -2.90 -41.46
N LYS A 23 7.04 -3.67 -40.58
CA LYS A 23 7.28 -3.60 -39.14
C LYS A 23 8.74 -3.92 -38.86
N ALA A 24 9.32 -3.32 -37.82
CA ALA A 24 10.63 -3.74 -37.31
C ALA A 24 10.66 -5.27 -37.15
N GLN A 25 11.73 -5.90 -37.62
CA GLN A 25 11.87 -7.35 -37.49
C GLN A 25 12.44 -7.62 -36.10
N THR A 26 11.68 -8.35 -35.28
CA THR A 26 12.04 -8.62 -33.88
C THR A 26 12.36 -10.09 -33.70
N ILE A 27 13.53 -10.37 -33.16
CA ILE A 27 13.93 -11.70 -32.70
C ILE A 27 13.75 -11.73 -31.18
N SER A 28 12.89 -12.62 -30.69
CA SER A 28 12.80 -12.89 -29.26
C SER A 28 14.05 -13.60 -28.78
N LEU A 29 14.60 -13.15 -27.65
CA LEU A 29 15.73 -13.78 -26.99
C LEU A 29 15.30 -14.64 -25.79
N ALA A 30 13.99 -14.81 -25.59
CA ALA A 30 13.45 -15.70 -24.55
C ALA A 30 13.88 -17.16 -24.75
N GLY A 31 13.75 -17.95 -23.69
CA GLY A 31 14.11 -19.36 -23.61
C GLY A 31 15.42 -19.58 -22.87
N THR A 32 16.16 -20.60 -23.27
CA THR A 32 17.35 -21.04 -22.53
C THR A 32 18.57 -20.19 -22.83
N TRP A 33 19.28 -19.79 -21.77
CA TRP A 33 20.55 -19.07 -21.77
C TRP A 33 21.60 -19.89 -21.04
N GLN A 34 22.85 -19.85 -21.49
CA GLN A 34 23.97 -20.36 -20.69
C GLN A 34 24.24 -19.38 -19.54
N PHE A 35 24.74 -19.88 -18.42
CA PHE A 35 24.78 -19.14 -17.16
C PHE A 35 26.03 -19.47 -16.34
N LYS A 36 26.52 -18.47 -15.60
CA LYS A 36 27.52 -18.67 -14.55
C LYS A 36 27.43 -17.55 -13.49
N ALA A 37 27.31 -17.93 -12.22
CA ALA A 37 27.47 -16.99 -11.11
C ALA A 37 28.96 -16.57 -10.98
N ASP A 38 29.19 -15.31 -10.65
CA ASP A 38 30.51 -14.68 -10.51
C ASP A 38 30.64 -13.91 -9.18
N PRO A 39 30.56 -14.59 -8.03
CA PRO A 39 30.58 -13.92 -6.73
C PRO A 39 31.91 -13.18 -6.46
N LYS A 40 32.97 -13.50 -7.22
CA LYS A 40 34.29 -12.87 -7.13
C LYS A 40 34.55 -11.80 -8.20
N ASP A 41 33.59 -11.53 -9.09
CA ASP A 41 33.71 -10.58 -10.20
C ASP A 41 34.98 -10.78 -11.06
N SER A 42 35.23 -12.04 -11.42
CA SER A 42 36.43 -12.50 -12.12
C SER A 42 36.21 -12.69 -13.62
N GLY A 43 34.96 -12.68 -14.09
CA GLY A 43 34.58 -13.13 -15.42
C GLY A 43 35.12 -12.27 -16.56
N VAL A 44 35.33 -10.97 -16.34
CA VAL A 44 35.95 -10.08 -17.35
C VAL A 44 37.42 -10.45 -17.54
N GLN A 45 38.17 -10.57 -16.45
CA GLN A 45 39.60 -10.94 -16.48
C GLN A 45 39.79 -12.36 -17.06
N ALA A 46 38.91 -13.29 -16.68
CA ALA A 46 38.90 -14.65 -17.17
C ALA A 46 38.29 -14.80 -18.57
N LYS A 47 37.86 -13.70 -19.23
CA LYS A 47 37.27 -13.67 -20.58
C LYS A 47 36.11 -14.65 -20.77
N TRP A 48 35.20 -14.72 -19.80
CA TRP A 48 34.04 -15.64 -19.88
C TRP A 48 33.12 -15.36 -21.07
N PHE A 49 33.12 -14.15 -21.60
CA PHE A 49 32.41 -13.81 -22.85
C PHE A 49 32.92 -14.59 -24.08
N GLN A 50 34.16 -15.12 -24.05
CA GLN A 50 34.72 -15.99 -25.10
C GLN A 50 34.58 -17.48 -24.80
N GLN A 51 34.12 -17.84 -23.59
CA GLN A 51 34.01 -19.22 -23.14
C GLN A 51 32.54 -19.66 -23.15
N ARG A 52 32.31 -20.95 -23.35
CA ARG A 52 30.99 -21.54 -23.14
C ARG A 52 30.76 -21.71 -21.64
N LEU A 53 29.72 -21.07 -21.11
CA LEU A 53 29.30 -21.30 -19.72
C LEU A 53 28.63 -22.69 -19.59
N ALA A 54 28.82 -23.34 -18.44
CA ALA A 54 28.43 -24.75 -18.27
C ALA A 54 26.97 -24.94 -17.83
N GLU A 55 26.42 -23.99 -17.09
CA GLU A 55 25.06 -24.08 -16.56
C GLU A 55 24.08 -23.37 -17.48
N THR A 56 22.78 -23.56 -17.25
CA THR A 56 21.72 -22.87 -17.99
C THR A 56 20.64 -22.31 -17.07
N VAL A 57 19.92 -21.32 -17.58
CA VAL A 57 18.72 -20.73 -16.98
C VAL A 57 17.67 -20.47 -18.06
N GLN A 58 16.41 -20.37 -17.68
CA GLN A 58 15.32 -19.86 -18.51
C GLN A 58 15.15 -18.37 -18.25
N LEU A 59 15.20 -17.57 -19.32
CA LEU A 59 14.88 -16.16 -19.29
C LEU A 59 13.73 -15.88 -20.27
N PRO A 60 12.81 -14.94 -19.98
CA PRO A 60 12.86 -13.99 -18.88
C PRO A 60 12.61 -14.64 -17.51
N GLY A 61 13.33 -14.19 -16.49
CA GLY A 61 13.25 -14.72 -15.13
C GLY A 61 14.41 -14.27 -14.24
N SER A 62 14.32 -14.58 -12.96
CA SER A 62 15.37 -14.32 -11.97
C SER A 62 16.24 -15.56 -11.70
N MET A 63 17.38 -15.37 -11.05
CA MET A 63 18.18 -16.48 -10.52
C MET A 63 17.38 -17.35 -9.55
N ALA A 64 16.57 -16.74 -8.67
CA ALA A 64 15.77 -17.47 -7.69
C ALA A 64 14.72 -18.39 -8.35
N GLU A 65 14.04 -17.93 -9.41
CA GLU A 65 13.11 -18.78 -10.18
C GLU A 65 13.81 -19.95 -10.87
N ASN A 66 15.09 -19.78 -11.21
CA ASN A 66 15.93 -20.82 -11.79
C ASN A 66 16.65 -21.70 -10.76
N GLY A 67 16.35 -21.52 -9.46
CA GLY A 67 17.01 -22.24 -8.37
C GLY A 67 18.51 -21.92 -8.23
N LYS A 68 18.97 -20.80 -8.77
CA LYS A 68 20.37 -20.32 -8.70
C LYS A 68 20.54 -19.32 -7.56
N GLY A 69 21.72 -19.35 -6.94
CA GLY A 69 22.05 -18.54 -5.76
C GLY A 69 22.34 -19.41 -4.53
N ASP A 70 22.57 -18.74 -3.41
CA ASP A 70 22.92 -19.37 -2.14
C ASP A 70 21.66 -19.75 -1.35
N GLU A 71 21.77 -20.80 -0.55
CA GLU A 71 20.76 -21.10 0.48
C GLU A 71 20.73 -19.98 1.52
N VAL A 72 19.52 -19.64 1.98
CA VAL A 72 19.38 -18.66 3.06
C VAL A 72 19.93 -19.26 4.36
N SER A 73 20.81 -18.53 5.02
CA SER A 73 21.47 -18.92 6.27
C SER A 73 21.66 -17.71 7.18
N LEU A 74 22.16 -17.93 8.40
CA LEU A 74 22.57 -16.83 9.29
C LEU A 74 23.72 -15.98 8.74
N LYS A 75 24.42 -16.45 7.70
CA LYS A 75 25.51 -15.73 7.02
C LYS A 75 25.04 -14.99 5.76
N THR A 76 23.76 -15.07 5.42
CA THR A 76 23.20 -14.37 4.26
C THR A 76 23.43 -12.86 4.39
N LYS A 77 24.03 -12.27 3.37
CA LYS A 77 24.29 -10.83 3.28
C LYS A 77 23.10 -10.15 2.62
N TRP A 78 22.12 -9.78 3.43
CA TRP A 78 20.95 -9.04 2.98
C TRP A 78 21.35 -7.68 2.39
N THR A 79 20.57 -7.22 1.41
CA THR A 79 20.61 -5.83 0.96
C THR A 79 19.87 -4.95 1.95
N GLY A 80 18.66 -5.36 2.39
CA GLY A 80 17.85 -4.61 3.35
C GLY A 80 18.42 -4.60 4.77
N SER A 81 18.12 -3.52 5.51
CA SER A 81 18.59 -3.29 6.86
C SER A 81 17.78 -4.08 7.91
N ILE A 82 18.46 -4.60 8.93
CA ILE A 82 17.82 -5.26 10.08
C ILE A 82 17.98 -4.36 11.32
N TYR A 83 16.87 -3.90 11.88
CA TYR A 83 16.86 -2.98 13.03
C TYR A 83 16.53 -3.63 14.38
N ASP A 84 16.00 -4.85 14.38
CA ASP A 84 15.72 -5.63 15.59
C ASP A 84 16.67 -6.83 15.65
N SER A 85 17.56 -6.83 16.64
CA SER A 85 18.55 -7.89 16.83
C SER A 85 18.06 -9.03 17.74
N SER A 86 16.86 -8.93 18.32
CA SER A 86 16.34 -9.91 19.27
C SER A 86 16.25 -11.32 18.69
N PHE A 87 16.01 -11.44 17.37
CA PHE A 87 16.04 -12.72 16.67
C PHE A 87 17.37 -13.47 16.83
N PHE A 88 18.50 -12.81 16.93
CA PHE A 88 19.82 -13.46 16.99
C PHE A 88 20.18 -13.92 18.41
N PHE A 89 19.66 -13.25 19.43
CA PHE A 89 20.13 -13.41 20.81
C PHE A 89 19.09 -14.00 21.75
N ASN A 90 17.79 -13.83 21.48
CA ASN A 90 16.74 -14.34 22.36
C ASN A 90 16.75 -15.88 22.40
N PRO A 91 16.86 -16.52 23.58
CA PRO A 91 16.83 -17.98 23.73
C PRO A 91 15.56 -18.63 23.19
N ARG A 92 14.39 -17.99 23.32
CA ARG A 92 13.10 -18.48 22.80
C ARG A 92 13.15 -18.73 21.29
N LEU A 93 13.91 -17.91 20.57
CA LEU A 93 14.02 -17.95 19.11
C LEU A 93 15.15 -18.87 18.62
N LYS A 94 15.87 -19.56 19.53
CA LYS A 94 17.04 -20.37 19.18
C LYS A 94 16.73 -21.48 18.17
N LYS A 95 15.59 -22.17 18.31
CA LYS A 95 15.19 -23.26 17.41
C LYS A 95 15.03 -22.82 15.95
N TYR A 96 14.76 -21.54 15.71
CA TYR A 96 14.60 -20.96 14.36
C TYR A 96 15.93 -20.54 13.72
N ARG A 97 17.05 -20.74 14.41
CA ARG A 97 18.41 -20.46 13.91
C ARG A 97 19.15 -21.74 13.52
N GLU A 98 18.55 -22.90 13.75
CA GLU A 98 19.12 -24.21 13.48
C GLU A 98 19.06 -24.53 11.97
N SER A 99 20.06 -25.28 11.50
CA SER A 99 20.09 -25.71 10.10
C SER A 99 18.85 -26.54 9.76
N GLY A 100 18.22 -26.26 8.62
CA GLY A 100 16.96 -26.90 8.21
C GLY A 100 15.69 -26.31 8.83
N ASN A 101 15.80 -25.43 9.83
CA ASN A 101 14.66 -24.77 10.47
C ASN A 101 14.79 -23.24 10.53
N LEU A 102 15.57 -22.64 9.61
CA LEU A 102 15.77 -21.20 9.59
C LEU A 102 14.46 -20.47 9.26
N LYS A 103 13.96 -19.68 10.21
CA LYS A 103 12.77 -18.84 10.03
C LYS A 103 13.07 -17.45 10.59
N ILE A 104 13.20 -16.47 9.71
CA ILE A 104 13.47 -15.07 10.09
C ILE A 104 12.16 -14.29 10.22
N PRO A 105 12.04 -13.33 11.15
CA PRO A 105 10.81 -12.57 11.36
C PRO A 105 10.72 -11.27 10.53
N PHE A 106 11.82 -10.89 9.88
CA PHE A 106 11.99 -9.55 9.32
C PHE A 106 11.20 -9.32 8.03
N TRP A 107 11.08 -10.35 7.19
CA TRP A 107 10.41 -10.33 5.89
C TRP A 107 10.21 -11.75 5.36
N LEU A 108 9.60 -11.89 4.18
CA LEU A 108 9.44 -13.19 3.50
C LEU A 108 10.80 -13.78 3.13
N THR A 109 11.00 -15.08 3.30
CA THR A 109 12.28 -15.73 3.00
C THR A 109 12.34 -16.13 1.52
N PRO A 110 13.31 -15.65 0.72
CA PRO A 110 13.46 -16.10 -0.66
C PRO A 110 13.97 -17.55 -0.69
N ALA A 111 13.60 -18.29 -1.73
CA ALA A 111 14.04 -19.67 -1.93
C ALA A 111 15.55 -19.79 -2.17
N LYS A 112 16.14 -18.76 -2.80
CA LYS A 112 17.58 -18.57 -3.00
C LYS A 112 17.89 -17.09 -2.88
N HIS A 113 19.05 -16.75 -2.35
CA HIS A 113 19.53 -15.38 -2.28
C HIS A 113 20.84 -15.21 -3.07
N TYR A 114 20.99 -14.13 -3.81
CA TYR A 114 22.23 -13.83 -4.52
C TYR A 114 22.50 -12.33 -4.62
N LEU A 115 23.67 -11.91 -4.15
CA LEU A 115 24.17 -10.54 -4.25
C LEU A 115 25.57 -10.57 -4.87
N GLY A 116 25.69 -10.11 -6.12
CA GLY A 116 26.93 -10.17 -6.87
C GLY A 116 26.73 -10.15 -8.38
N VAL A 117 27.76 -10.60 -9.09
CA VAL A 117 27.81 -10.58 -10.55
C VAL A 117 27.35 -11.91 -11.11
N ALA A 118 26.60 -11.92 -12.21
CA ALA A 118 26.27 -13.13 -12.93
C ALA A 118 26.39 -12.92 -14.44
N TRP A 119 26.73 -13.97 -15.16
CA TRP A 119 26.91 -13.98 -16.61
C TRP A 119 25.85 -14.83 -17.29
N TYR A 120 25.33 -14.32 -18.38
CA TYR A 120 24.30 -14.95 -19.20
C TYR A 120 24.76 -14.94 -20.66
N GLN A 121 24.64 -16.06 -21.39
CA GLN A 121 24.94 -16.10 -22.82
C GLN A 121 23.81 -16.67 -23.66
N LYS A 122 23.59 -16.05 -24.82
CA LYS A 122 22.67 -16.52 -25.84
C LYS A 122 23.36 -16.55 -27.19
N GLN A 123 23.30 -17.70 -27.85
CA GLN A 123 23.64 -17.76 -29.26
C GLN A 123 22.46 -17.23 -30.08
N ILE A 124 22.78 -16.38 -31.05
CA ILE A 124 21.84 -15.83 -32.00
C ILE A 124 22.35 -16.09 -33.42
N GLN A 125 21.42 -16.28 -34.33
CA GLN A 125 21.70 -16.33 -35.76
C GLN A 125 21.06 -15.12 -36.42
N LEU A 126 21.88 -14.35 -37.14
CA LEU A 126 21.42 -13.12 -37.75
C LEU A 126 20.85 -13.37 -39.15
N PRO A 127 19.67 -12.83 -39.47
CA PRO A 127 19.13 -12.89 -40.82
C PRO A 127 20.00 -12.16 -41.84
N LYS A 128 20.14 -12.74 -43.05
CA LYS A 128 20.99 -12.18 -44.12
C LYS A 128 20.51 -10.82 -44.64
N ASP A 129 19.22 -10.50 -44.47
CA ASP A 129 18.54 -9.30 -44.99
C ASP A 129 18.60 -8.09 -44.02
N TRP A 130 19.37 -8.18 -42.94
CA TRP A 130 19.51 -7.10 -41.95
C TRP A 130 20.65 -6.11 -42.24
N LYS A 131 21.38 -6.28 -43.36
CA LYS A 131 22.44 -5.36 -43.77
C LYS A 131 21.92 -3.93 -43.94
N GLY A 132 22.59 -2.96 -43.31
CA GLY A 132 22.24 -1.54 -43.40
C GLY A 132 20.99 -1.14 -42.62
N LYS A 133 20.51 -2.00 -41.71
CA LYS A 133 19.44 -1.70 -40.74
C LYS A 133 20.05 -1.26 -39.40
N ARG A 134 19.29 -0.53 -38.59
CA ARG A 134 19.65 -0.21 -37.19
C ARG A 134 19.29 -1.37 -36.29
N TRP A 135 20.21 -1.83 -35.44
CA TRP A 135 19.97 -3.00 -34.58
C TRP A 135 20.03 -2.60 -33.12
N VAL A 136 18.98 -2.93 -32.36
CA VAL A 136 18.87 -2.60 -30.95
C VAL A 136 18.64 -3.88 -30.15
N LEU A 137 19.54 -4.18 -29.23
CA LEU A 137 19.32 -5.17 -28.19
C LEU A 137 18.62 -4.49 -27.02
N SER A 138 17.45 -4.99 -26.62
CA SER A 138 16.60 -4.40 -25.60
C SER A 138 16.25 -5.44 -24.53
N PHE A 139 16.52 -5.09 -23.28
CA PHE A 139 16.09 -5.84 -22.09
C PHE A 139 15.08 -4.98 -21.33
N GLU A 140 13.81 -5.39 -21.31
CA GLU A 140 12.73 -4.61 -20.70
C GLU A 140 13.00 -4.27 -19.24
N ARG A 141 13.45 -5.26 -18.45
CA ARG A 141 13.79 -5.03 -17.05
C ARG A 141 15.01 -5.84 -16.64
N ALA A 142 16.07 -5.12 -16.32
CA ALA A 142 17.31 -5.64 -15.76
C ALA A 142 17.54 -5.03 -14.37
N HIS A 143 18.41 -5.65 -13.58
CA HIS A 143 18.64 -5.26 -12.18
C HIS A 143 20.11 -5.50 -11.81
N ILE A 144 20.97 -4.49 -11.62
CA ILE A 144 20.78 -3.04 -11.79
C ILE A 144 21.64 -2.53 -12.95
N GLU A 145 22.88 -3.02 -13.02
CA GLU A 145 23.81 -2.72 -14.09
C GLU A 145 23.88 -3.92 -15.04
N THR A 146 23.81 -3.67 -16.35
CA THR A 146 24.18 -4.66 -17.36
C THR A 146 25.37 -4.17 -18.17
N ARG A 147 26.20 -5.11 -18.60
CA ARG A 147 27.27 -4.88 -19.58
C ARG A 147 27.23 -5.98 -20.61
N VAL A 148 27.33 -5.61 -21.88
CA VAL A 148 27.10 -6.51 -23.01
C VAL A 148 28.35 -6.68 -23.85
N TRP A 149 28.59 -7.92 -24.27
CA TRP A 149 29.54 -8.29 -25.31
C TRP A 149 28.81 -9.00 -26.43
N VAL A 150 29.28 -8.79 -27.66
CA VAL A 150 28.97 -9.65 -28.80
C VAL A 150 30.28 -10.31 -29.19
N ASP A 151 30.32 -11.63 -29.07
CA ASP A 151 31.53 -12.43 -29.17
C ASP A 151 32.63 -11.91 -28.24
N ASP A 152 33.73 -11.37 -28.77
CA ASP A 152 34.85 -10.81 -28.00
C ASP A 152 34.80 -9.30 -27.78
N GLN A 153 33.82 -8.61 -28.38
CA GLN A 153 33.75 -7.15 -28.37
C GLN A 153 32.78 -6.62 -27.31
N GLU A 154 33.27 -5.77 -26.40
CA GLU A 154 32.43 -5.05 -25.45
C GLU A 154 31.62 -3.96 -26.17
N ILE A 155 30.31 -4.00 -26.00
CA ILE A 155 29.38 -3.01 -26.56
C ILE A 155 29.20 -1.83 -25.60
N GLY A 156 29.19 -2.10 -24.30
CA GLY A 156 29.15 -1.07 -23.26
C GLY A 156 28.28 -1.45 -22.06
N MET A 157 27.98 -0.44 -21.23
CA MET A 157 27.26 -0.58 -19.97
C MET A 157 25.96 0.25 -19.95
N ARG A 158 24.95 -0.28 -19.27
CA ARG A 158 23.71 0.41 -18.88
C ARG A 158 23.46 0.21 -17.39
N ASN A 159 22.96 1.26 -16.75
CA ASN A 159 22.61 1.27 -15.34
C ASN A 159 21.32 2.07 -15.16
N SER A 160 20.22 1.40 -14.85
CA SER A 160 18.88 1.95 -14.65
C SER A 160 18.02 0.98 -13.85
N LEU A 161 17.04 1.52 -13.11
CA LEU A 161 16.01 0.78 -12.40
C LEU A 161 14.61 1.09 -12.93
N VAL A 162 14.47 2.12 -13.77
CA VAL A 162 13.17 2.63 -14.23
C VAL A 162 12.81 2.28 -15.68
N ALA A 163 13.80 2.02 -16.53
CA ALA A 163 13.57 1.81 -17.97
C ALA A 163 14.41 0.67 -18.55
N ALA A 164 14.04 0.24 -19.76
CA ALA A 164 14.72 -0.83 -20.48
C ALA A 164 16.20 -0.50 -20.73
N HIS A 165 17.04 -1.53 -20.70
CA HIS A 165 18.45 -1.42 -21.08
C HIS A 165 18.60 -1.67 -22.57
N GLU A 166 18.91 -0.62 -23.32
CA GLU A 166 19.04 -0.66 -24.78
C GLU A 166 20.48 -0.42 -25.27
N TYR A 167 20.93 -1.28 -26.17
CA TYR A 167 22.25 -1.23 -26.79
C TYR A 167 22.11 -1.14 -28.31
N ASP A 168 22.75 -0.13 -28.91
CA ASP A 168 22.85 -0.03 -30.36
C ASP A 168 23.99 -0.93 -30.84
N LEU A 169 23.64 -1.93 -31.65
CA LEU A 169 24.56 -2.93 -32.15
C LEU A 169 24.86 -2.76 -33.65
N THR A 170 24.38 -1.68 -34.27
CA THR A 170 24.39 -1.47 -35.73
C THR A 170 25.76 -1.65 -36.38
N ASN A 171 26.83 -1.22 -35.71
CA ASN A 171 28.18 -1.24 -36.27
C ASN A 171 28.94 -2.56 -36.05
N TYR A 172 28.35 -3.51 -35.34
CA TYR A 172 29.06 -4.66 -34.76
C TYR A 172 28.82 -5.99 -35.49
N PHE A 173 28.10 -5.98 -36.61
CA PHE A 173 27.64 -7.22 -37.22
C PHE A 173 28.06 -7.46 -38.66
N LEU A 174 28.58 -8.67 -38.88
CA LEU A 174 28.67 -9.36 -40.15
C LEU A 174 27.74 -10.58 -40.10
N LYS A 175 27.54 -11.26 -41.24
CA LYS A 175 26.65 -12.42 -41.34
C LYS A 175 27.17 -13.56 -40.45
N GLY A 176 26.29 -14.27 -39.74
CA GLY A 176 26.67 -15.51 -39.06
C GLY A 176 25.98 -15.76 -37.73
N ASN A 177 26.60 -16.64 -36.95
CA ASN A 177 26.23 -16.95 -35.58
C ASN A 177 27.06 -16.07 -34.65
N HIS A 178 26.42 -15.49 -33.64
CA HIS A 178 27.08 -14.67 -32.63
C HIS A 178 26.64 -15.09 -31.23
N THR A 179 27.50 -14.84 -30.25
CA THR A 179 27.18 -15.02 -28.84
C THR A 179 26.99 -13.66 -28.19
N ILE A 180 25.77 -13.38 -27.71
CA ILE A 180 25.53 -12.26 -26.81
C ILE A 180 25.87 -12.72 -25.41
N SER A 181 26.85 -12.07 -24.78
CA SER A 181 27.18 -12.26 -23.36
C SER A 181 26.73 -11.04 -22.56
N VAL A 182 26.01 -11.25 -21.47
CA VAL A 182 25.52 -10.20 -20.58
C VAL A 182 26.07 -10.45 -19.18
N ARG A 183 26.82 -9.49 -18.64
CA ARG A 183 27.20 -9.43 -17.23
C ARG A 183 26.18 -8.56 -16.50
N ILE A 184 25.60 -9.07 -15.43
CA ILE A 184 24.64 -8.35 -14.58
C ILE A 184 25.21 -8.20 -13.18
N ASP A 185 25.16 -6.99 -12.63
CA ASP A 185 25.66 -6.65 -11.30
C ASP A 185 24.57 -5.94 -10.50
N ASN A 186 24.10 -6.58 -9.43
CA ASN A 186 23.05 -6.06 -8.55
C ASN A 186 23.62 -5.41 -7.26
N ARG A 187 24.95 -5.24 -7.16
CA ARG A 187 25.58 -4.56 -6.00
C ARG A 187 25.38 -3.04 -6.09
N ILE A 188 24.78 -2.47 -5.06
CA ILE A 188 24.60 -1.01 -4.88
C ILE A 188 25.76 -0.34 -4.12
N GLN A 189 26.67 -1.13 -3.57
CA GLN A 189 27.84 -0.68 -2.80
C GLN A 189 28.98 -1.70 -2.88
N GLY A 190 30.16 -1.33 -2.37
CA GLY A 190 31.31 -2.25 -2.27
C GLY A 190 32.01 -2.54 -3.61
N ARG A 191 31.77 -1.73 -4.65
CA ARG A 191 32.48 -1.77 -5.94
C ARG A 191 32.65 -0.37 -6.54
N PRO A 192 33.64 -0.13 -7.42
CA PRO A 192 33.74 1.10 -8.18
C PRO A 192 32.49 1.34 -9.05
N GLY A 193 32.01 2.57 -9.09
CA GLY A 193 30.86 2.98 -9.91
C GLY A 193 29.49 2.50 -9.43
N ALA A 194 29.40 1.84 -8.27
CA ALA A 194 28.10 1.47 -7.68
C ALA A 194 27.28 2.71 -7.35
N ILE A 195 25.98 2.66 -7.65
CA ILE A 195 25.04 3.70 -7.26
C ILE A 195 24.27 3.21 -6.04
N ASN A 196 24.56 3.83 -4.89
CA ASN A 196 23.79 3.57 -3.69
C ASN A 196 22.49 4.39 -3.71
N VAL A 197 21.40 3.71 -4.09
CA VAL A 197 20.03 4.25 -4.03
C VAL A 197 19.41 4.17 -2.63
N GLY A 198 20.10 3.52 -1.69
CA GLY A 198 19.66 3.22 -0.34
C GLY A 198 19.19 1.76 -0.22
N PRO A 199 19.72 0.96 0.72
CA PRO A 199 19.48 -0.48 0.82
C PRO A 199 18.02 -0.84 1.12
N ASP A 200 17.25 0.09 1.67
CA ASP A 200 15.85 -0.10 2.02
C ASP A 200 14.90 0.40 0.92
N SER A 201 15.43 0.93 -0.19
CA SER A 201 14.61 1.31 -1.35
C SER A 201 13.88 0.10 -1.92
N HIS A 202 12.57 0.23 -2.14
CA HIS A 202 11.72 -0.84 -2.68
C HIS A 202 12.08 -1.26 -4.10
N SER A 203 12.93 -0.49 -4.77
CA SER A 203 13.58 -0.88 -6.01
C SER A 203 14.57 -2.04 -5.86
N VAL A 204 15.16 -2.27 -4.68
CA VAL A 204 16.29 -3.20 -4.47
C VAL A 204 16.30 -3.96 -3.12
N THR A 205 15.30 -3.80 -2.25
CA THR A 205 15.37 -4.31 -0.86
C THR A 205 14.70 -5.68 -0.63
N ASP A 206 15.26 -6.46 0.30
CA ASP A 206 14.69 -7.73 0.78
C ASP A 206 13.37 -7.58 1.55
N HIS A 207 13.05 -6.36 1.99
CA HIS A 207 11.75 -6.06 2.59
C HIS A 207 10.57 -6.32 1.63
N THR A 208 10.79 -6.34 0.31
CA THR A 208 9.72 -6.52 -0.69
C THR A 208 10.05 -7.59 -1.72
N SER A 209 10.48 -7.21 -2.93
CA SER A 209 10.85 -8.14 -4.01
C SER A 209 12.31 -8.59 -3.96
N GLY A 210 13.15 -8.02 -3.09
CA GLY A 210 14.57 -8.34 -3.00
C GLY A 210 15.45 -7.65 -4.03
N ASN A 211 16.76 -7.78 -3.82
CA ASN A 211 17.79 -7.34 -4.76
C ASN A 211 18.09 -8.45 -5.79
N TRP A 212 17.11 -8.80 -6.60
CA TRP A 212 17.23 -9.95 -7.52
C TRP A 212 18.27 -9.72 -8.63
N ASN A 213 18.74 -10.82 -9.24
CA ASN A 213 19.60 -10.81 -10.42
C ASN A 213 18.93 -11.64 -11.53
N GLY A 214 18.97 -11.16 -12.77
CA GLY A 214 18.31 -11.79 -13.92
C GLY A 214 17.86 -10.77 -14.95
N LEU A 215 17.11 -11.23 -15.96
CA LEU A 215 16.48 -10.38 -16.98
C LEU A 215 15.01 -10.76 -17.06
N THR A 216 14.12 -9.82 -16.80
CA THR A 216 12.66 -10.05 -16.77
C THR A 216 11.95 -9.20 -17.84
N GLY A 217 10.71 -9.56 -18.15
CA GLY A 217 9.96 -8.96 -19.26
C GLY A 217 10.53 -9.32 -20.64
N ARG A 218 10.24 -8.52 -21.65
CA ARG A 218 10.63 -8.75 -23.04
C ARG A 218 12.15 -8.64 -23.21
N LEU A 219 12.73 -9.66 -23.83
CA LEU A 219 14.13 -9.71 -24.26
C LEU A 219 14.16 -9.82 -25.78
N ALA A 220 14.73 -8.85 -26.47
CA ALA A 220 14.61 -8.78 -27.91
C ALA A 220 15.84 -8.17 -28.60
N LEU A 221 16.12 -8.69 -29.79
CA LEU A 221 16.95 -8.01 -30.79
C LEU A 221 16.02 -7.46 -31.88
N ILE A 222 16.10 -6.17 -32.13
CA ILE A 222 15.16 -5.43 -32.97
C ILE A 222 15.94 -4.81 -34.14
N ALA A 223 15.54 -5.13 -35.37
CA ALA A 223 16.03 -4.46 -36.57
C ALA A 223 15.04 -3.39 -37.06
N GLY A 224 15.47 -2.13 -37.00
CA GLY A 224 14.78 -0.95 -37.53
C GLY A 224 15.41 -0.45 -38.83
N GLN A 225 14.82 0.61 -39.40
CA GLN A 225 15.36 1.23 -40.61
C GLN A 225 16.61 2.08 -40.33
N ALA A 226 17.31 2.45 -41.40
CA ALA A 226 18.49 3.31 -41.31
C ALA A 226 18.14 4.76 -40.91
N THR A 227 16.94 5.23 -41.26
CA THR A 227 16.37 6.49 -40.78
C THR A 227 15.09 6.16 -40.01
N TRP A 228 14.95 6.66 -38.78
CA TRP A 228 13.85 6.28 -37.90
C TRP A 228 13.38 7.44 -37.01
N VAL A 229 12.18 7.28 -36.44
CA VAL A 229 11.68 8.16 -35.37
C VAL A 229 12.18 7.62 -34.03
N ASP A 230 13.22 8.25 -33.49
CA ASP A 230 13.87 7.84 -32.23
C ASP A 230 13.00 8.09 -31.01
N ASN A 231 12.24 9.19 -31.03
CA ASN A 231 11.30 9.51 -29.96
C ASN A 231 10.12 10.32 -30.50
N LEU A 232 8.93 10.06 -29.94
CA LEU A 232 7.71 10.79 -30.24
C LEU A 232 7.05 11.17 -28.91
N GLN A 233 7.11 12.45 -28.54
CA GLN A 233 6.38 12.99 -27.39
C GLN A 233 5.11 13.70 -27.86
N VAL A 234 4.02 13.44 -27.15
CA VAL A 234 2.71 14.06 -27.37
C VAL A 234 2.37 14.93 -26.16
N TYR A 235 2.04 16.19 -26.42
CA TYR A 235 1.64 17.19 -25.44
C TYR A 235 0.20 17.63 -25.73
N PRO A 236 -0.79 17.08 -25.01
CA PRO A 236 -2.18 17.48 -25.15
C PRO A 236 -2.41 18.94 -24.76
N ASN A 237 -3.18 19.66 -25.56
CA ASN A 237 -3.74 20.96 -25.21
C ASN A 237 -5.26 20.88 -25.38
N ILE A 238 -5.97 20.84 -24.25
CA ILE A 238 -7.42 20.65 -24.23
C ILE A 238 -8.19 21.93 -24.62
N HIS A 239 -7.59 23.11 -24.44
CA HIS A 239 -8.23 24.40 -24.76
C HIS A 239 -8.23 24.64 -26.27
N ASP A 240 -7.12 24.34 -26.93
CA ASP A 240 -6.99 24.43 -28.40
C ASP A 240 -7.50 23.17 -29.11
N GLN A 241 -7.93 22.15 -28.37
CA GLN A 241 -8.33 20.84 -28.87
C GLN A 241 -7.30 20.27 -29.86
N SER A 242 -6.03 20.34 -29.48
CA SER A 242 -4.90 19.96 -30.32
C SER A 242 -3.86 19.18 -29.53
N VAL A 243 -2.95 18.53 -30.25
CA VAL A 243 -1.74 17.95 -29.66
C VAL A 243 -0.51 18.59 -30.30
N GLN A 244 0.43 19.01 -29.46
CA GLN A 244 1.77 19.36 -29.91
C GLN A 244 2.64 18.10 -29.89
N LEU A 245 3.37 17.87 -30.96
CA LEU A 245 4.25 16.73 -31.15
C LEU A 245 5.68 17.20 -31.16
N LYS A 246 6.55 16.49 -30.44
CA LYS A 246 8.00 16.61 -30.57
C LYS A 246 8.55 15.27 -31.06
N LEU A 247 9.02 15.25 -32.30
CA LEU A 247 9.66 14.10 -32.91
C LEU A 247 11.17 14.29 -32.85
N GLN A 248 11.89 13.25 -32.43
CA GLN A 248 13.33 13.14 -32.63
C GLN A 248 13.55 12.13 -33.75
N LEU A 249 14.29 12.55 -34.77
CA LEU A 249 14.64 11.74 -35.93
C LEU A 249 16.13 11.45 -35.89
N LYS A 250 16.50 10.25 -36.33
CA LYS A 250 17.89 9.85 -36.46
C LYS A 250 18.13 9.11 -37.76
N THR A 251 19.36 9.18 -38.25
CA THR A 251 19.80 8.41 -39.41
C THR A 251 21.22 7.86 -39.26
N LEU A 252 21.43 6.65 -39.79
CA LEU A 252 22.75 6.04 -39.98
C LEU A 252 23.40 6.47 -41.31
N LEU A 253 22.63 7.07 -42.21
CA LEU A 253 23.06 7.44 -43.54
C LEU A 253 23.86 8.75 -43.50
N LYS A 254 24.85 8.87 -44.39
CA LYS A 254 25.64 10.09 -44.53
C LYS A 254 25.03 11.02 -45.57
N GLY A 255 25.21 12.33 -45.38
CA GLY A 255 24.69 13.36 -46.27
C GLY A 255 23.20 13.63 -46.08
N LEU A 256 22.66 14.59 -46.85
CA LEU A 256 21.27 15.02 -46.76
C LEU A 256 20.31 13.85 -46.93
N GLN A 257 19.49 13.59 -45.91
CA GLN A 257 18.35 12.67 -46.00
C GLN A 257 17.06 13.46 -46.08
N ASN A 258 16.17 13.07 -46.98
CA ASN A 258 14.84 13.66 -47.10
C ASN A 258 13.77 12.56 -47.19
N GLY A 259 12.52 12.96 -47.00
CA GLY A 259 11.39 12.06 -47.09
C GLY A 259 10.14 12.66 -46.50
N THR A 260 9.19 11.80 -46.11
CA THR A 260 7.91 12.22 -45.54
C THR A 260 7.65 11.53 -44.20
N ILE A 261 6.90 12.20 -43.31
CA ILE A 261 6.34 11.61 -42.11
C ILE A 261 4.82 11.75 -42.18
N ARG A 262 4.12 10.62 -42.20
CA ARG A 262 2.67 10.55 -42.15
C ARG A 262 2.22 10.24 -40.73
N LEU A 263 1.47 11.17 -40.13
CA LEU A 263 0.94 11.12 -38.77
C LEU A 263 -0.53 10.72 -38.83
N VAL A 264 -0.85 9.60 -38.16
CA VAL A 264 -2.21 9.05 -38.11
C VAL A 264 -2.63 8.89 -36.66
N VAL A 265 -3.70 9.59 -36.26
CA VAL A 265 -4.28 9.48 -34.92
C VAL A 265 -5.56 8.67 -34.98
N LYS A 266 -5.74 7.72 -34.04
CA LYS A 266 -6.94 6.90 -33.91
C LYS A 266 -7.44 6.88 -32.47
N PRO A 267 -8.74 7.08 -32.21
CA PRO A 267 -9.31 6.81 -30.89
C PRO A 267 -9.26 5.30 -30.58
N LEU A 268 -9.02 4.93 -29.33
CA LEU A 268 -9.04 3.55 -28.81
C LEU A 268 -10.34 3.22 -28.06
N PHE A 269 -11.36 4.05 -28.25
CA PHE A 269 -12.71 3.91 -27.72
C PHE A 269 -13.73 4.06 -28.86
N ALA A 270 -14.98 3.69 -28.61
CA ALA A 270 -16.05 3.82 -29.60
C ALA A 270 -16.26 5.31 -29.95
N SER A 271 -15.82 5.70 -31.15
CA SER A 271 -15.86 7.08 -31.61
C SER A 271 -15.93 7.18 -33.13
N LYS A 272 -16.64 8.19 -33.62
CA LYS A 272 -16.72 8.54 -35.05
C LYS A 272 -15.88 9.77 -35.41
N ILE A 273 -15.03 10.26 -34.50
CA ILE A 273 -14.23 11.46 -34.72
C ILE A 273 -13.24 11.20 -35.87
N ALA A 274 -13.34 11.99 -36.93
CA ALA A 274 -12.36 12.02 -38.00
C ALA A 274 -11.23 13.00 -37.64
N ILE A 275 -10.04 12.48 -37.34
CA ILE A 275 -8.85 13.28 -37.08
C ILE A 275 -8.04 13.34 -38.39
N PRO A 276 -7.68 14.54 -38.90
CA PRO A 276 -6.99 14.65 -40.18
C PRO A 276 -5.63 13.94 -40.13
N VAL A 277 -5.36 13.16 -41.17
CA VAL A 277 -4.02 12.63 -41.42
C VAL A 277 -3.13 13.78 -41.86
N LYS A 278 -2.00 13.97 -41.18
CA LYS A 278 -1.01 15.01 -41.53
C LYS A 278 0.22 14.35 -42.14
N THR A 279 0.60 14.78 -43.34
CA THR A 279 1.86 14.39 -43.97
C THR A 279 2.75 15.61 -44.02
N ILE A 280 3.99 15.47 -43.58
CA ILE A 280 5.00 16.52 -43.67
C ILE A 280 6.24 15.99 -44.38
N GLU A 281 6.99 16.89 -44.99
CA GLU A 281 8.34 16.58 -45.46
C GLU A 281 9.34 16.80 -44.32
N TYR A 282 10.43 16.02 -44.33
CA TYR A 282 11.55 16.24 -43.43
C TYR A 282 12.85 16.32 -44.22
N GLN A 283 13.82 17.05 -43.68
CA GLN A 283 15.20 17.08 -44.15
C GLN A 283 16.12 16.93 -42.95
N LEU A 284 17.06 15.99 -43.04
CA LEU A 284 18.10 15.75 -42.04
C LEU A 284 19.45 16.04 -42.68
N ASN A 285 20.09 17.12 -42.22
CA ASN A 285 21.46 17.46 -42.60
C ASN A 285 22.49 16.84 -41.64
N GLU A 286 22.07 16.62 -40.40
CA GLU A 286 22.86 16.01 -39.33
C GLU A 286 22.32 14.62 -38.98
N PRO A 287 23.10 13.76 -38.30
CA PRO A 287 22.66 12.42 -37.90
C PRO A 287 21.42 12.38 -36.98
N GLU A 288 21.09 13.50 -36.34
CA GLU A 288 19.93 13.69 -35.47
C GLU A 288 19.33 15.08 -35.68
N ASP A 289 18.00 15.18 -35.69
CA ASP A 289 17.26 16.45 -35.67
C ASP A 289 15.93 16.28 -34.93
N SER A 290 15.25 17.39 -34.64
CA SER A 290 13.93 17.39 -34.02
C SER A 290 12.91 18.23 -34.78
N LEU A 291 11.69 17.69 -34.89
CA LEU A 291 10.56 18.38 -35.51
C LEU A 291 9.48 18.66 -34.48
N GLN A 292 8.90 19.85 -34.54
CA GLN A 292 7.74 20.24 -33.72
C GLN A 292 6.54 20.54 -34.60
N LEU A 293 5.40 19.93 -34.29
CA LEU A 293 4.20 20.00 -35.12
C LEU A 293 2.95 20.01 -34.25
N SER A 294 1.92 20.73 -34.68
CA SER A 294 0.59 20.62 -34.09
C SER A 294 -0.34 19.76 -34.95
N ILE A 295 -1.19 18.95 -34.31
CA ILE A 295 -2.33 18.25 -34.93
C ILE A 295 -3.62 18.70 -34.23
N PRO A 296 -4.60 19.27 -34.97
CA PRO A 296 -5.93 19.52 -34.43
C PRO A 296 -6.67 18.18 -34.22
N MET A 297 -7.25 17.98 -33.04
CA MET A 297 -7.97 16.76 -32.66
C MET A 297 -9.47 16.82 -32.99
N GLY A 298 -9.97 18.00 -33.36
CA GLY A 298 -11.37 18.24 -33.72
C GLY A 298 -12.27 18.59 -32.52
N LYS A 299 -13.42 19.21 -32.82
CA LYS A 299 -14.30 19.81 -31.79
C LYS A 299 -14.95 18.83 -30.81
N SER A 300 -15.02 17.56 -31.17
CA SER A 300 -15.67 16.49 -30.40
C SER A 300 -14.69 15.59 -29.65
N VAL A 301 -13.42 16.02 -29.52
CA VAL A 301 -12.38 15.33 -28.75
C VAL A 301 -12.89 14.98 -27.34
N GLN A 302 -12.63 13.76 -26.89
CA GLN A 302 -13.01 13.28 -25.56
C GLN A 302 -11.80 13.31 -24.64
N LEU A 303 -12.01 13.76 -23.40
CA LEU A 303 -10.95 13.90 -22.42
C LEU A 303 -10.71 12.59 -21.65
N TRP A 304 -9.50 12.44 -21.12
CA TRP A 304 -9.10 11.33 -20.25
C TRP A 304 -9.17 11.77 -18.78
N ASP A 305 -9.86 10.99 -17.94
CA ASP A 305 -9.80 11.08 -16.47
C ASP A 305 -10.17 9.74 -15.79
N GLU A 306 -10.33 9.74 -14.46
CA GLU A 306 -10.68 8.55 -13.68
C GLU A 306 -12.04 7.91 -14.04
N PHE A 307 -12.99 8.68 -14.58
CA PHE A 307 -14.32 8.22 -14.95
C PHE A 307 -14.39 7.85 -16.43
N HIS A 308 -13.68 8.61 -17.27
CA HIS A 308 -13.65 8.49 -18.71
C HIS A 308 -12.22 8.28 -19.22
N PRO A 309 -11.69 7.03 -19.21
CA PRO A 309 -10.34 6.73 -19.65
C PRO A 309 -10.21 6.72 -21.19
N ASN A 310 -10.61 7.80 -21.86
CA ASN A 310 -10.58 7.92 -23.32
C ASN A 310 -9.15 8.08 -23.84
N LEU A 311 -8.64 7.03 -24.51
CA LEU A 311 -7.29 7.02 -25.07
C LEU A 311 -7.29 7.17 -26.59
N TYR A 312 -6.23 7.76 -27.10
CA TYR A 312 -5.88 7.85 -28.50
C TYR A 312 -4.54 7.16 -28.75
N GLN A 313 -4.32 6.73 -29.98
CA GLN A 313 -3.02 6.26 -30.46
C GLN A 313 -2.59 7.09 -31.66
N ILE A 314 -1.38 7.65 -31.61
CA ILE A 314 -0.74 8.26 -32.78
C ILE A 314 0.32 7.31 -33.33
N THR A 315 0.31 7.14 -34.65
CA THR A 315 1.35 6.44 -35.42
C THR A 315 2.08 7.46 -36.29
N ALA A 316 3.38 7.61 -36.10
CA ALA A 316 4.27 8.32 -37.01
C ALA A 316 4.88 7.31 -37.98
N ILE A 317 4.59 7.45 -39.27
CA ILE A 317 5.09 6.59 -40.35
C ILE A 317 6.09 7.42 -41.14
N LEU A 318 7.38 7.18 -40.95
CA LEU A 318 8.46 7.85 -41.67
C LEU A 318 8.77 7.05 -42.94
N LYS A 319 8.77 7.71 -44.09
CA LYS A 319 9.20 7.14 -45.39
C LYS A 319 10.38 7.95 -45.91
N ASP A 320 11.52 7.31 -46.13
CA ASP A 320 12.71 7.97 -46.68
C ASP A 320 12.62 8.18 -48.21
N GLY A 321 13.56 8.93 -48.78
CA GLY A 321 13.65 9.19 -50.22
C GLY A 321 13.85 7.95 -51.08
N ASN A 322 14.28 6.83 -50.49
CA ASN A 322 14.41 5.53 -51.15
C ASN A 322 13.13 4.66 -51.00
N GLY A 323 12.11 5.18 -50.33
CA GLY A 323 10.84 4.51 -50.10
C GLY A 323 10.81 3.51 -48.94
N LYS A 324 11.87 3.41 -48.12
CA LYS A 324 11.87 2.58 -46.91
C LYS A 324 11.04 3.24 -45.82
N THR A 325 10.34 2.41 -45.03
CA THR A 325 9.38 2.88 -44.03
C THR A 325 9.77 2.44 -42.62
N ASP A 326 9.81 3.39 -41.69
CA ASP A 326 9.86 3.19 -40.23
C ASP A 326 8.52 3.59 -39.59
N SER A 327 8.18 3.03 -38.43
CA SER A 327 6.96 3.41 -37.72
C SER A 327 7.09 3.36 -36.21
N THR A 328 6.71 4.46 -35.56
CA THR A 328 6.62 4.56 -34.09
C THR A 328 5.18 4.83 -33.68
N LYS A 329 4.72 4.13 -32.64
CA LYS A 329 3.37 4.23 -32.09
C LYS A 329 3.41 4.59 -30.62
N VAL A 330 2.62 5.58 -30.22
CA VAL A 330 2.43 5.92 -28.81
C VAL A 330 0.95 6.15 -28.51
N SER A 331 0.52 5.71 -27.33
CA SER A 331 -0.81 6.03 -26.79
C SER A 331 -0.73 7.28 -25.93
N PHE A 332 -1.82 8.05 -25.90
CA PHE A 332 -1.97 9.24 -25.06
C PHE A 332 -3.45 9.50 -24.74
N GLY A 333 -3.71 10.30 -23.70
CA GLY A 333 -5.04 10.80 -23.36
C GLY A 333 -5.08 12.32 -23.44
N MET A 334 -6.22 12.88 -23.87
CA MET A 334 -6.41 14.33 -23.87
C MET A 334 -6.78 14.78 -22.46
N ARG A 335 -5.85 15.38 -21.73
CA ARG A 335 -6.11 15.87 -20.37
C ARG A 335 -5.29 17.11 -20.05
N GLU A 336 -5.75 17.85 -19.04
CA GLU A 336 -4.95 18.83 -18.30
C GLU A 336 -4.98 18.46 -16.82
N ILE A 337 -3.83 18.53 -16.15
CA ILE A 337 -3.74 18.51 -14.68
C ILE A 337 -3.09 19.80 -14.21
N LYS A 338 -3.67 20.43 -13.18
CA LYS A 338 -3.15 21.68 -12.61
C LYS A 338 -3.46 21.81 -11.14
N VAL A 339 -2.77 22.73 -10.48
CA VAL A 339 -3.04 23.12 -9.10
C VAL A 339 -3.72 24.48 -9.08
N VAL A 340 -4.81 24.59 -8.33
CA VAL A 340 -5.53 25.85 -8.10
C VAL A 340 -5.76 26.00 -6.60
N GLY A 341 -5.00 26.91 -5.98
CA GLY A 341 -4.97 27.06 -4.52
C GLY A 341 -4.60 25.76 -3.83
N LYS A 342 -5.43 25.31 -2.89
CA LYS A 342 -5.23 24.07 -2.13
C LYS A 342 -5.77 22.80 -2.82
N GLN A 343 -6.18 22.86 -4.08
CA GLN A 343 -6.80 21.73 -4.76
C GLN A 343 -6.13 21.37 -6.09
N ILE A 344 -6.15 20.08 -6.41
CA ILE A 344 -5.73 19.54 -7.71
C ILE A 344 -6.94 19.50 -8.63
N PHE A 345 -6.76 19.88 -9.88
CA PHE A 345 -7.79 19.87 -10.90
C PHE A 345 -7.35 18.98 -12.07
N VAL A 346 -8.28 18.16 -12.57
CA VAL A 346 -8.15 17.41 -13.81
C VAL A 346 -9.27 17.86 -14.75
N ASN A 347 -8.91 18.34 -15.94
CA ASN A 347 -9.87 18.83 -16.95
C ASN A 347 -10.84 19.91 -16.41
N GLY A 348 -10.35 20.78 -15.51
CA GLY A 348 -11.17 21.82 -14.87
C GLY A 348 -12.08 21.33 -13.73
N ARG A 349 -12.07 20.04 -13.40
CA ARG A 349 -12.80 19.46 -12.26
C ARG A 349 -11.86 19.25 -11.06
N PRO A 350 -12.22 19.66 -9.83
CA PRO A 350 -11.41 19.38 -8.65
C PRO A 350 -11.40 17.87 -8.36
N VAL A 351 -10.23 17.36 -7.95
CA VAL A 351 -9.99 15.95 -7.66
C VAL A 351 -9.46 15.83 -6.23
N PHE A 352 -9.99 14.86 -5.52
CA PHE A 352 -9.45 14.39 -4.25
C PHE A 352 -8.76 13.05 -4.50
N LEU A 353 -7.47 12.97 -4.17
CA LEU A 353 -6.70 11.74 -4.34
C LEU A 353 -7.09 10.73 -3.26
N ARG A 354 -7.74 9.64 -3.68
CA ARG A 354 -8.03 8.46 -2.85
C ARG A 354 -6.98 7.42 -3.21
N GLY A 355 -5.83 7.52 -2.55
CA GLY A 355 -4.60 6.83 -2.95
C GLY A 355 -4.25 5.63 -2.09
N THR A 356 -3.49 4.72 -2.67
CA THR A 356 -2.72 3.68 -1.95
C THR A 356 -1.29 3.64 -2.47
N VAL A 357 -0.38 3.15 -1.64
CA VAL A 357 1.01 2.94 -2.00
C VAL A 357 1.22 1.49 -2.46
N ASN A 358 2.03 1.32 -3.49
CA ASN A 358 2.62 0.04 -3.85
C ASN A 358 4.11 0.07 -3.53
N ASN A 359 4.63 -1.03 -2.95
CA ASN A 359 6.02 -1.17 -2.50
C ASN A 359 6.76 -2.25 -3.29
N SER A 360 6.27 -2.62 -4.49
CA SER A 360 6.83 -3.72 -5.28
C SER A 360 6.71 -5.09 -4.57
N GLU A 361 5.54 -5.40 -4.02
CA GLU A 361 5.28 -6.68 -3.34
C GLU A 361 4.81 -7.78 -4.32
N PHE A 362 5.73 -8.58 -4.84
CA PHE A 362 5.44 -9.66 -5.79
C PHE A 362 6.02 -11.01 -5.34
N PRO A 363 5.49 -11.62 -4.26
CA PRO A 363 6.10 -12.80 -3.62
C PRO A 363 6.17 -14.05 -4.50
N ILE A 364 5.37 -14.15 -5.56
CA ILE A 364 5.43 -15.30 -6.47
C ILE A 364 6.71 -15.28 -7.33
N THR A 365 7.03 -14.13 -7.92
CA THR A 365 8.14 -13.97 -8.87
C THR A 365 9.39 -13.38 -8.22
N GLY A 366 9.24 -12.61 -7.15
CA GLY A 366 10.31 -11.82 -6.54
C GLY A 366 10.71 -10.60 -7.38
N TYR A 367 9.82 -10.11 -8.24
CA TYR A 367 9.98 -8.87 -9.02
C TYR A 367 8.63 -8.42 -9.59
N PRO A 368 8.46 -7.13 -9.92
CA PRO A 368 7.19 -6.62 -10.42
C PRO A 368 6.80 -7.21 -11.77
N ALA A 369 5.51 -7.55 -11.91
CA ALA A 369 4.96 -8.11 -13.13
C ALA A 369 5.15 -7.16 -14.33
N THR A 370 5.56 -7.70 -15.47
CA THR A 370 5.76 -6.95 -16.73
C THR A 370 4.60 -7.14 -17.70
N ASP A 371 3.53 -7.84 -17.30
CA ASP A 371 2.36 -8.06 -18.13
C ASP A 371 1.19 -7.15 -17.73
N LEU A 372 0.41 -6.76 -18.73
CA LEU A 372 -0.72 -5.87 -18.59
C LEU A 372 -1.84 -6.45 -17.70
N ALA A 373 -2.09 -7.76 -17.76
CA ALA A 373 -3.22 -8.39 -17.09
C ALA A 373 -3.07 -8.34 -15.56
N SER A 374 -1.85 -8.55 -15.06
CA SER A 374 -1.50 -8.45 -13.64
C SER A 374 -1.84 -7.06 -13.08
N TRP A 375 -1.47 -6.00 -13.78
CA TRP A 375 -1.73 -4.63 -13.34
C TRP A 375 -3.19 -4.20 -13.54
N GLU A 376 -3.85 -4.61 -14.63
CA GLU A 376 -5.30 -4.38 -14.80
C GLU A 376 -6.10 -5.01 -13.66
N ARG A 377 -5.73 -6.21 -13.19
CA ARG A 377 -6.36 -6.85 -12.03
C ARG A 377 -6.19 -6.00 -10.77
N ILE A 378 -4.96 -5.58 -10.45
CA ILE A 378 -4.65 -4.77 -9.26
C ILE A 378 -5.44 -3.45 -9.29
N PHE A 379 -5.43 -2.74 -10.40
CA PHE A 379 -6.14 -1.45 -10.50
C PHE A 379 -7.66 -1.57 -10.51
N LYS A 380 -8.22 -2.65 -11.07
CA LYS A 380 -9.67 -2.93 -10.96
C LYS A 380 -10.08 -3.17 -9.51
N ILE A 381 -9.28 -3.91 -8.75
CA ILE A 381 -9.51 -4.14 -7.32
C ILE A 381 -9.48 -2.81 -6.55
N ALA A 382 -8.44 -2.00 -6.77
CA ALA A 382 -8.33 -0.71 -6.10
C ALA A 382 -9.47 0.26 -6.46
N LYS A 383 -9.87 0.31 -7.74
CA LYS A 383 -11.02 1.10 -8.20
C LYS A 383 -12.32 0.65 -7.55
N ALA A 384 -12.50 -0.66 -7.37
CA ALA A 384 -13.66 -1.22 -6.67
C ALA A 384 -13.66 -0.88 -5.16
N HIS A 385 -12.50 -0.62 -4.56
CA HIS A 385 -12.36 -0.07 -3.19
C HIS A 385 -12.49 1.47 -3.14
N GLY A 386 -12.89 2.11 -4.26
CA GLY A 386 -13.09 3.55 -4.36
C GLY A 386 -11.83 4.39 -4.52
N LEU A 387 -10.67 3.75 -4.74
CA LEU A 387 -9.39 4.42 -4.96
C LEU A 387 -9.27 4.89 -6.43
N ASN A 388 -8.56 6.01 -6.64
CA ASN A 388 -8.28 6.58 -7.97
C ASN A 388 -6.80 6.90 -8.19
N HIS A 389 -5.94 6.64 -7.21
CA HIS A 389 -4.54 7.06 -7.22
C HIS A 389 -3.60 5.97 -6.69
N PHE A 390 -2.44 5.84 -7.34
CA PHE A 390 -1.33 4.99 -6.88
C PHE A 390 -0.04 5.78 -6.79
N ARG A 391 0.64 5.63 -5.66
CA ARG A 391 2.03 6.04 -5.46
C ARG A 391 2.93 4.81 -5.46
N PHE A 392 4.03 4.84 -6.21
CA PHE A 392 5.03 3.77 -6.19
C PHE A 392 6.22 4.21 -5.33
N HIS A 393 6.32 3.64 -4.14
CA HIS A 393 7.25 4.10 -3.11
C HIS A 393 8.70 3.76 -3.49
N SER A 394 9.55 4.75 -3.71
CA SER A 394 10.99 4.58 -4.06
C SER A 394 11.25 3.64 -5.26
N PHE A 395 10.31 3.51 -6.20
CA PHE A 395 10.52 2.75 -7.44
C PHE A 395 9.60 3.19 -8.60
N CYS A 396 10.00 2.86 -9.82
CA CYS A 396 9.19 3.00 -11.02
C CYS A 396 8.67 1.62 -11.50
N PRO A 397 7.36 1.45 -11.72
CA PRO A 397 6.80 0.18 -12.16
C PRO A 397 7.14 -0.10 -13.64
N PRO A 398 6.96 -1.34 -14.12
CA PRO A 398 7.06 -1.65 -15.55
C PRO A 398 6.03 -0.91 -16.40
N GLU A 399 6.28 -0.78 -17.71
CA GLU A 399 5.38 -0.10 -18.67
C GLU A 399 3.94 -0.62 -18.61
N ALA A 400 3.78 -1.92 -18.36
CA ALA A 400 2.49 -2.57 -18.18
C ALA A 400 1.59 -1.91 -17.12
N ALA A 401 2.17 -1.34 -16.07
CA ALA A 401 1.41 -0.59 -15.05
C ALA A 401 0.86 0.72 -15.62
N PHE A 402 1.64 1.46 -16.41
CA PHE A 402 1.17 2.69 -17.06
C PHE A 402 0.05 2.39 -18.06
N GLN A 403 0.22 1.33 -18.86
CA GLN A 403 -0.82 0.87 -19.80
C GLN A 403 -2.12 0.48 -19.09
N ALA A 404 -2.01 -0.26 -17.99
CA ALA A 404 -3.18 -0.66 -17.20
C ALA A 404 -3.85 0.57 -16.56
N ALA A 405 -3.09 1.48 -15.97
CA ALA A 405 -3.63 2.67 -15.33
C ALA A 405 -4.33 3.61 -16.33
N ASP A 406 -3.77 3.77 -17.53
CA ASP A 406 -4.39 4.52 -18.63
C ASP A 406 -5.75 3.94 -19.01
N LYS A 407 -5.86 2.60 -19.12
CA LYS A 407 -7.11 1.93 -19.48
C LYS A 407 -8.15 1.95 -18.37
N ILE A 408 -7.73 1.86 -17.11
CA ILE A 408 -8.64 1.79 -15.96
C ILE A 408 -9.03 3.18 -15.47
N GLY A 409 -8.23 4.21 -15.74
CA GLY A 409 -8.43 5.55 -15.21
C GLY A 409 -7.91 5.67 -13.78
N ILE A 410 -6.61 5.43 -13.57
CA ILE A 410 -5.91 5.62 -12.29
C ILE A 410 -4.81 6.67 -12.46
N TYR A 411 -4.69 7.60 -11.53
CA TYR A 411 -3.62 8.60 -11.51
C TYR A 411 -2.38 8.03 -10.83
N LEU A 412 -1.24 8.03 -11.53
CA LEU A 412 0.03 7.50 -11.03
C LEU A 412 1.00 8.60 -10.58
N GLN A 413 1.66 8.30 -9.46
CA GLN A 413 2.89 8.95 -8.98
C GLN A 413 3.99 7.89 -8.86
N PRO A 414 4.72 7.56 -9.96
CA PRO A 414 5.95 6.81 -9.84
C PRO A 414 7.04 7.69 -9.22
N GLU A 415 7.85 7.14 -8.33
CA GLU A 415 8.98 7.84 -7.73
C GLU A 415 10.30 7.43 -8.38
N GLY A 416 11.29 8.32 -8.29
CA GLY A 416 12.68 7.93 -8.52
C GLY A 416 13.08 6.76 -7.61
N PRO A 417 14.00 5.89 -8.04
CA PRO A 417 14.21 4.59 -7.42
C PRO A 417 15.08 4.63 -6.15
N SER A 418 14.88 5.62 -5.27
CA SER A 418 15.76 5.94 -4.15
C SER A 418 15.00 6.30 -2.86
N TRP A 419 15.56 5.86 -1.74
CA TRP A 419 15.17 6.19 -0.37
C TRP A 419 16.42 6.64 0.41
N PRO A 420 16.81 7.92 0.30
CA PRO A 420 18.16 8.36 0.66
C PRO A 420 18.55 8.31 2.13
N ASN A 421 17.63 8.51 3.08
CA ASN A 421 17.92 8.41 4.51
C ASN A 421 18.53 7.05 4.92
N HIS A 422 18.32 6.01 4.12
CA HIS A 422 19.02 4.74 4.28
C HIS A 422 20.33 4.76 3.46
N GLY A 423 21.46 5.16 4.05
CA GLY A 423 22.79 4.89 3.49
C GLY A 423 23.30 5.81 2.35
N THR A 424 22.53 6.80 1.88
CA THR A 424 23.02 7.81 0.93
C THR A 424 22.60 9.24 1.35
N SER A 425 22.83 10.25 0.50
CA SER A 425 22.37 11.62 0.77
C SER A 425 22.25 12.45 -0.51
N LEU A 426 21.28 13.38 -0.53
CA LEU A 426 20.97 14.26 -1.65
C LEU A 426 21.57 15.66 -1.46
N GLY A 427 22.06 16.23 -2.57
CA GLY A 427 22.64 17.57 -2.62
C GLY A 427 24.06 17.68 -2.04
N ASP A 428 24.63 16.55 -1.63
CA ASP A 428 26.00 16.48 -1.08
C ASP A 428 27.03 16.09 -2.15
N GLY A 429 26.67 16.11 -3.45
CA GLY A 429 27.57 15.82 -4.57
C GLY A 429 27.85 14.33 -4.79
N ARG A 430 27.03 13.46 -4.21
CA ARG A 430 27.14 12.01 -4.37
C ARG A 430 26.61 11.57 -5.75
N PRO A 431 27.04 10.42 -6.29
CA PRO A 431 26.55 9.92 -7.59
C PRO A 431 25.03 9.80 -7.72
N ILE A 432 24.32 9.62 -6.60
CA ILE A 432 22.86 9.54 -6.55
C ILE A 432 22.17 10.81 -7.09
N ASP A 433 22.78 11.99 -6.92
CA ASP A 433 22.22 13.27 -7.38
C ASP A 433 22.06 13.28 -8.91
N ALA A 434 23.12 12.88 -9.62
CA ALA A 434 23.11 12.77 -11.08
C ALA A 434 22.26 11.58 -11.54
N PHE A 435 22.33 10.46 -10.83
CA PHE A 435 21.57 9.26 -11.16
C PHE A 435 20.05 9.50 -11.13
N LEU A 436 19.53 10.14 -10.07
CA LEU A 436 18.09 10.45 -9.98
C LEU A 436 17.63 11.39 -11.09
N TRP A 437 18.46 12.36 -11.48
CA TRP A 437 18.16 13.20 -12.64
C TRP A 437 18.04 12.37 -13.92
N THR A 438 19.04 11.54 -14.22
CA THR A 438 19.04 10.69 -15.42
C THR A 438 17.91 9.65 -15.42
N GLU A 439 17.59 9.04 -14.27
CA GLU A 439 16.46 8.12 -14.15
C GLU A 439 15.14 8.86 -14.42
N THR A 440 14.98 10.07 -13.91
CA THR A 440 13.76 10.85 -14.17
C THR A 440 13.64 11.24 -15.64
N GLU A 441 14.75 11.58 -16.32
CA GLU A 441 14.77 11.77 -17.78
C GLU A 441 14.32 10.51 -18.53
N ARG A 442 14.76 9.33 -18.09
CA ARG A 442 14.32 8.05 -18.65
C ARG A 442 12.84 7.80 -18.41
N MET A 443 12.33 8.08 -17.20
CA MET A 443 10.90 7.95 -16.90
C MET A 443 10.06 8.83 -17.82
N VAL A 444 10.42 10.10 -17.99
CA VAL A 444 9.68 11.04 -18.85
C VAL A 444 9.81 10.67 -20.33
N ARG A 445 10.99 10.26 -20.78
CA ARG A 445 11.21 9.85 -22.18
C ARG A 445 10.38 8.64 -22.57
N ASN A 446 10.33 7.62 -21.70
CA ASN A 446 9.68 6.34 -21.99
C ASN A 446 8.19 6.34 -21.64
N TYR A 447 7.79 7.00 -20.56
CA TYR A 447 6.43 6.91 -20.03
C TYR A 447 5.66 8.23 -20.06
N GLY A 448 6.27 9.33 -20.51
CA GLY A 448 5.67 10.66 -20.44
C GLY A 448 4.38 10.86 -21.24
N ASN A 449 4.10 10.00 -22.21
CA ASN A 449 2.88 10.04 -23.03
C ASN A 449 1.67 9.37 -22.36
N TYR A 450 1.88 8.52 -21.36
CA TYR A 450 0.79 7.84 -20.65
C TYR A 450 -0.02 8.87 -19.86
N ALA A 451 -1.33 8.88 -20.07
CA ALA A 451 -2.24 9.87 -19.48
C ALA A 451 -2.26 9.77 -17.94
N SER A 452 -2.10 8.55 -17.44
CA SER A 452 -2.03 8.21 -16.03
C SER A 452 -0.79 8.73 -15.32
N PHE A 453 0.31 9.03 -16.02
CA PHE A 453 1.50 9.63 -15.39
C PHE A 453 1.25 11.11 -15.08
N CYS A 454 0.62 11.36 -13.93
CA CYS A 454 0.07 12.66 -13.53
C CYS A 454 0.97 13.44 -12.59
N MET A 455 1.79 12.74 -11.80
CA MET A 455 2.54 13.29 -10.68
C MET A 455 3.98 12.78 -10.75
N LEU A 456 4.95 13.67 -10.61
CA LEU A 456 6.37 13.34 -10.62
C LEU A 456 7.02 13.67 -9.27
N SER A 457 7.88 12.75 -8.78
CA SER A 457 8.68 12.95 -7.58
C SER A 457 10.08 12.31 -7.70
N ALA A 458 11.06 12.89 -7.01
CA ALA A 458 12.43 12.41 -7.03
C ALA A 458 12.65 11.13 -6.19
N GLY A 459 11.80 10.86 -5.19
CA GLY A 459 11.97 9.71 -4.28
C GLY A 459 11.20 9.84 -2.97
N ASN A 460 11.55 8.99 -2.00
CA ASN A 460 10.97 8.98 -0.66
C ASN A 460 11.99 9.49 0.38
N GLU A 461 11.51 10.25 1.38
CA GLU A 461 12.21 10.60 2.63
C GLU A 461 13.72 10.83 2.46
N PRO A 462 14.10 11.97 1.86
CA PRO A 462 15.48 12.27 1.53
C PRO A 462 16.34 12.48 2.78
N ALA A 463 17.65 12.50 2.61
CA ALA A 463 18.59 12.91 3.63
C ALA A 463 19.71 13.75 3.00
N GLY A 464 20.53 14.40 3.82
CA GLY A 464 21.65 15.23 3.37
C GLY A 464 21.54 16.67 3.83
N ARG A 465 22.68 17.36 3.83
CA ARG A 465 22.76 18.75 4.34
C ARG A 465 22.08 19.73 3.39
N ASN A 466 22.17 19.48 2.09
CA ASN A 466 21.61 20.34 1.04
C ASN A 466 20.35 19.77 0.38
N GLN A 467 19.70 18.78 0.99
CA GLN A 467 18.56 18.07 0.40
C GLN A 467 17.43 19.00 -0.06
N ALA A 468 17.05 20.00 0.74
CA ALA A 468 15.94 20.90 0.43
C ALA A 468 16.24 21.74 -0.82
N LYS A 469 17.47 22.24 -0.94
CA LYS A 469 17.92 22.98 -2.12
C LYS A 469 17.94 22.09 -3.36
N TRP A 470 18.45 20.87 -3.25
CA TRP A 470 18.48 19.93 -4.38
C TRP A 470 17.07 19.61 -4.89
N LEU A 471 16.12 19.40 -3.98
CA LEU A 471 14.71 19.16 -4.32
C LEU A 471 14.06 20.38 -4.98
N ALA A 472 14.30 21.59 -4.46
CA ALA A 472 13.82 22.82 -5.09
C ALA A 472 14.33 22.95 -6.53
N ASP A 473 15.64 22.75 -6.74
CA ASP A 473 16.26 22.80 -8.07
C ASP A 473 15.69 21.70 -8.99
N PHE A 474 15.44 20.49 -8.48
CA PHE A 474 14.78 19.41 -9.22
C PHE A 474 13.38 19.82 -9.68
N ILE A 475 12.57 20.36 -8.78
CA ILE A 475 11.17 20.75 -9.07
C ILE A 475 11.14 21.85 -10.13
N LEU A 476 11.91 22.93 -9.94
CA LEU A 476 11.94 24.07 -10.86
C LEU A 476 12.37 23.65 -12.27
N LYS A 477 13.39 22.80 -12.38
CA LYS A 477 13.86 22.29 -13.68
C LYS A 477 12.82 21.42 -14.37
N TRP A 478 12.13 20.54 -13.64
CA TRP A 478 11.12 19.66 -14.23
C TRP A 478 9.86 20.42 -14.66
N LYS A 479 9.41 21.40 -13.86
CA LYS A 479 8.30 22.28 -14.23
C LYS A 479 8.58 23.06 -15.51
N ALA A 480 9.82 23.51 -15.71
CA ALA A 480 10.23 24.19 -16.94
C ALA A 480 10.34 23.25 -18.16
N ARG A 481 10.65 21.96 -17.93
CA ARG A 481 10.94 21.01 -19.01
C ARG A 481 9.71 20.27 -19.53
N ASP A 482 8.73 19.99 -18.68
CA ASP A 482 7.55 19.20 -19.03
C ASP A 482 6.35 19.61 -18.19
N ASN A 483 5.33 20.18 -18.86
CA ASN A 483 4.12 20.69 -18.23
C ASN A 483 2.96 19.68 -18.22
N ARG A 484 3.18 18.42 -18.63
CA ARG A 484 2.10 17.41 -18.67
C ARG A 484 1.68 16.91 -17.30
N ARG A 485 2.46 17.20 -16.24
CA ARG A 485 2.30 16.65 -14.89
C ARG A 485 2.65 17.68 -13.83
N ILE A 486 2.09 17.51 -12.63
CA ILE A 486 2.46 18.30 -11.44
C ILE A 486 3.68 17.66 -10.76
N VAL A 487 4.52 18.47 -10.12
CA VAL A 487 5.82 18.04 -9.59
C VAL A 487 5.93 18.31 -8.09
N THR A 488 6.43 17.32 -7.36
CA THR A 488 6.81 17.45 -5.94
C THR A 488 8.22 16.91 -5.74
N GLY A 489 8.94 17.40 -4.73
CA GLY A 489 10.30 16.98 -4.45
C GLY A 489 10.35 15.52 -3.99
N ALA A 490 9.73 15.24 -2.85
CA ALA A 490 9.73 13.93 -2.22
C ALA A 490 8.49 13.73 -1.35
N SER A 491 8.14 12.47 -1.10
CA SER A 491 7.17 12.08 -0.08
C SER A 491 7.85 12.02 1.28
N VAL A 492 7.29 12.65 2.32
CA VAL A 492 8.01 12.85 3.59
C VAL A 492 7.16 12.74 4.86
N ALA A 493 7.74 12.29 5.97
CA ALA A 493 7.15 12.44 7.29
C ALA A 493 7.40 13.84 7.90
N MET A 494 6.94 14.05 9.14
CA MET A 494 6.88 15.40 9.76
C MET A 494 8.24 16.08 9.97
N SER A 495 9.30 15.33 10.31
CA SER A 495 10.63 15.88 10.63
C SER A 495 11.40 16.47 9.44
N TRP A 496 10.96 16.22 8.21
CA TRP A 496 11.64 16.71 7.00
C TRP A 496 11.33 18.18 6.70
N PRO A 497 12.30 18.92 6.12
CA PRO A 497 12.12 20.32 5.76
C PRO A 497 11.02 20.47 4.71
N LEU A 498 10.37 21.64 4.71
CA LEU A 498 9.44 22.02 3.66
C LEU A 498 10.20 22.51 2.43
N VAL A 499 9.69 22.17 1.25
CA VAL A 499 10.18 22.65 -0.05
C VAL A 499 9.05 23.45 -0.70
N PRO A 500 9.09 24.80 -0.64
CA PRO A 500 8.00 25.66 -1.11
C PRO A 500 7.68 25.53 -2.60
N GLU A 501 8.64 25.10 -3.41
CA GLU A 501 8.53 24.97 -4.87
C GLU A 501 7.57 23.86 -5.31
N ASN A 502 7.21 22.95 -4.40
CA ASN A 502 6.27 21.86 -4.62
C ASN A 502 4.94 22.36 -5.22
N ASP A 503 4.46 21.73 -6.30
CA ASP A 503 3.09 21.98 -6.77
C ASP A 503 2.06 21.47 -5.76
N PHE A 504 2.39 20.39 -5.04
CA PHE A 504 1.58 19.79 -3.98
C PHE A 504 2.48 19.15 -2.92
N MET A 505 2.00 19.13 -1.69
CA MET A 505 2.71 18.58 -0.54
C MET A 505 2.26 17.15 -0.27
N ILE A 506 3.19 16.23 -0.06
CA ILE A 506 2.92 14.89 0.47
C ILE A 506 3.58 14.81 1.84
N LYS A 507 2.77 14.86 2.91
CA LYS A 507 3.31 14.89 4.27
C LYS A 507 2.40 14.21 5.29
N SER A 508 2.98 13.66 6.35
CA SER A 508 2.29 12.80 7.31
C SER A 508 1.52 13.54 8.42
N GLY A 509 1.37 14.86 8.35
CA GLY A 509 0.82 15.68 9.44
C GLY A 509 -0.69 15.56 9.62
N SER A 510 -1.42 15.16 8.58
CA SER A 510 -2.88 14.95 8.58
C SER A 510 -3.27 13.47 8.66
N ARG A 511 -2.63 12.69 9.54
CA ARG A 511 -2.94 11.27 9.77
C ARG A 511 -3.13 10.96 11.26
N GLY A 512 -3.77 9.83 11.55
CA GLY A 512 -3.99 9.30 12.89
C GLY A 512 -5.32 9.74 13.54
N LEU A 513 -5.70 9.00 14.58
CA LEU A 513 -6.97 9.20 15.29
C LEU A 513 -6.76 10.00 16.58
N SER A 514 -7.55 11.06 16.76
CA SER A 514 -7.44 11.98 17.92
C SER A 514 -8.30 11.54 19.11
N TRP A 515 -8.46 10.24 19.32
CA TRP A 515 -9.32 9.66 20.35
C TRP A 515 -8.73 9.71 21.76
N GLY A 516 -8.04 10.79 22.12
CA GLY A 516 -7.48 10.97 23.46
C GLY A 516 -8.54 11.12 24.55
N LYS A 517 -9.73 11.61 24.20
CA LYS A 517 -10.90 11.81 25.07
C LYS A 517 -12.09 10.91 24.72
N GLY A 518 -11.87 9.88 23.90
CA GLY A 518 -12.91 8.98 23.40
C GLY A 518 -13.09 9.04 21.87
N PRO A 519 -13.74 8.05 21.27
CA PRO A 519 -14.08 8.05 19.85
C PRO A 519 -15.14 9.12 19.54
N GLU A 520 -14.88 9.88 18.48
CA GLU A 520 -15.70 10.99 17.99
C GLU A 520 -15.51 11.16 16.48
N SER A 521 -16.37 11.94 15.83
CA SER A 521 -16.22 12.32 14.42
C SER A 521 -16.39 13.82 14.15
N MET A 522 -16.29 14.65 15.19
CA MET A 522 -16.30 16.11 15.08
C MET A 522 -15.00 16.64 14.47
N THR A 523 -13.85 16.05 14.80
CA THR A 523 -12.55 16.53 14.34
C THR A 523 -12.27 16.19 12.87
N ASP A 524 -11.49 17.07 12.23
CA ASP A 524 -10.91 16.90 10.90
C ASP A 524 -9.44 17.39 10.91
N TYR A 525 -8.78 17.48 9.76
CA TYR A 525 -7.37 17.88 9.65
C TYR A 525 -7.16 19.34 9.21
N SER A 526 -8.18 20.19 9.28
CA SER A 526 -8.10 21.57 8.77
C SER A 526 -6.93 22.35 9.39
N GLU A 527 -6.73 22.20 10.70
CA GLU A 527 -5.63 22.88 11.41
C GLU A 527 -4.26 22.36 10.98
N ALA A 528 -4.12 21.05 10.72
CA ALA A 528 -2.86 20.44 10.31
C ALA A 528 -2.39 20.92 8.92
N ILE A 529 -3.33 21.31 8.05
CA ILE A 529 -3.06 21.76 6.67
C ILE A 529 -3.18 23.28 6.50
N LYS A 530 -3.55 24.01 7.56
CA LYS A 530 -3.83 25.45 7.52
C LYS A 530 -2.67 26.26 6.96
N ALA A 531 -1.45 25.93 7.39
CA ALA A 531 -0.21 26.61 7.01
C ALA A 531 0.21 26.42 5.54
N PHE A 532 -0.42 25.50 4.80
CA PHE A 532 -0.05 25.19 3.42
C PHE A 532 -0.95 25.92 2.44
N SER A 533 -0.35 26.55 1.44
CA SER A 533 -1.05 27.25 0.35
C SER A 533 -1.29 26.36 -0.88
N MET A 534 -0.57 25.24 -0.99
CA MET A 534 -0.72 24.22 -2.02
C MET A 534 -1.58 23.03 -1.54
N PRO A 535 -2.01 22.13 -2.44
CA PRO A 535 -2.73 20.91 -2.05
C PRO A 535 -1.90 20.07 -1.09
N TYR A 536 -2.56 19.57 -0.05
CA TYR A 536 -1.95 18.68 0.94
C TYR A 536 -2.48 17.25 0.75
N VAL A 537 -1.58 16.32 0.51
CA VAL A 537 -1.85 14.88 0.39
C VAL A 537 -1.26 14.18 1.61
N THR A 538 -2.11 13.44 2.31
CA THR A 538 -1.70 12.72 3.53
C THR A 538 -0.75 11.57 3.17
N HIS A 539 0.48 11.63 3.70
CA HIS A 539 1.50 10.57 3.52
C HIS A 539 1.21 9.36 4.41
N GLU A 540 1.13 8.17 3.80
CA GLU A 540 1.06 6.86 4.46
C GLU A 540 0.04 6.83 5.61
N MET A 541 -1.21 7.07 5.27
CA MET A 541 -2.35 7.00 6.17
C MET A 541 -2.74 5.55 6.44
N GLY A 542 -3.35 5.26 7.61
CA GLY A 542 -3.83 3.92 7.93
C GLY A 542 -2.69 2.91 8.09
N GLN A 543 -2.08 2.88 9.27
CA GLN A 543 -0.94 2.01 9.60
C GLN A 543 -1.32 1.06 10.74
N TRP A 544 -2.58 0.62 10.74
CA TRP A 544 -3.21 -0.17 11.80
C TRP A 544 -3.03 -1.66 11.52
N CYS A 545 -2.42 -2.42 12.42
CA CYS A 545 -2.17 -3.85 12.16
C CYS A 545 -3.34 -4.74 12.55
N ALA A 546 -3.46 -5.86 11.84
CA ALA A 546 -4.22 -7.03 12.28
C ALA A 546 -3.27 -8.21 12.58
N TYR A 547 -3.77 -9.18 13.34
CA TYR A 547 -3.04 -10.42 13.64
C TYR A 547 -2.86 -11.27 12.36
N PRO A 548 -1.76 -12.04 12.20
CA PRO A 548 -1.51 -12.81 10.98
C PRO A 548 -2.59 -13.84 10.60
N ASP A 549 -2.88 -13.96 9.30
CA ASP A 549 -3.66 -15.08 8.75
C ASP A 549 -2.72 -16.22 8.32
N PHE A 550 -2.60 -17.24 9.16
CA PHE A 550 -1.75 -18.40 8.86
C PHE A 550 -2.28 -19.26 7.71
N ASN A 551 -3.54 -19.10 7.28
CA ASN A 551 -4.04 -19.78 6.08
C ASN A 551 -3.39 -19.25 4.80
N GLU A 552 -2.69 -18.12 4.86
CA GLU A 552 -1.98 -17.54 3.72
C GLU A 552 -0.68 -18.26 3.40
N ILE A 553 -0.09 -18.99 4.35
CA ILE A 553 1.20 -19.68 4.15
C ILE A 553 1.19 -20.54 2.87
N LYS A 554 0.10 -21.27 2.61
CA LYS A 554 -0.07 -22.11 1.42
C LYS A 554 -0.16 -21.34 0.09
N GLN A 555 -0.39 -20.03 0.12
CA GLN A 555 -0.47 -19.19 -1.07
C GLN A 555 0.91 -18.76 -1.58
N PHE A 556 1.96 -18.88 -0.76
CA PHE A 556 3.36 -18.57 -1.11
C PHE A 556 4.01 -19.70 -1.92
N THR A 557 3.45 -19.94 -3.11
CA THR A 557 3.87 -21.04 -4.00
C THR A 557 5.15 -20.72 -4.79
N GLY A 558 5.44 -19.43 -5.02
CA GLY A 558 6.58 -18.97 -5.81
C GLY A 558 7.90 -18.84 -5.04
N VAL A 559 8.75 -17.88 -5.44
CA VAL A 559 10.13 -17.78 -4.94
C VAL A 559 10.22 -17.33 -3.48
N TYR A 560 9.29 -16.51 -2.99
CA TYR A 560 9.25 -16.11 -1.58
C TYR A 560 8.35 -17.03 -0.76
N LYS A 561 8.82 -17.38 0.43
CA LYS A 561 8.15 -18.24 1.41
C LYS A 561 7.84 -17.47 2.69
N ALA A 562 6.66 -17.68 3.26
CA ALA A 562 6.22 -17.04 4.49
C ALA A 562 6.76 -17.73 5.76
N ARG A 563 8.09 -17.94 5.82
CA ARG A 563 8.76 -18.56 6.99
C ARG A 563 8.57 -17.75 8.28
N ASN A 564 8.44 -16.42 8.16
CA ASN A 564 8.02 -15.53 9.24
C ASN A 564 6.65 -15.92 9.80
N TYR A 565 5.65 -16.21 8.94
CA TYR A 565 4.32 -16.63 9.38
C TYR A 565 4.35 -18.01 10.06
N GLU A 566 5.13 -18.95 9.51
CA GLU A 566 5.37 -20.25 10.16
C GLU A 566 5.97 -20.08 11.56
N MET A 567 6.94 -19.17 11.72
CA MET A 567 7.54 -18.84 13.02
C MET A 567 6.52 -18.29 14.01
N PHE A 568 5.68 -17.34 13.57
CA PHE A 568 4.64 -16.74 14.42
C PHE A 568 3.57 -17.77 14.80
N GLN A 569 3.21 -18.68 13.89
CA GLN A 569 2.26 -19.76 14.14
C GLN A 569 2.79 -20.76 15.16
N GLU A 570 4.03 -21.22 14.96
CA GLU A 570 4.69 -22.16 15.87
C GLU A 570 4.92 -21.54 17.25
N ASP A 571 5.31 -20.26 17.30
CA ASP A 571 5.43 -19.55 18.58
C ASP A 571 4.09 -19.42 19.30
N LEU A 572 3.01 -19.08 18.59
CA LEU A 572 1.66 -19.08 19.18
C LEU A 572 1.25 -20.47 19.70
N GLN A 573 1.67 -21.53 19.03
CA GLN A 573 1.44 -22.91 19.45
C GLN A 573 2.25 -23.26 20.70
N ASP A 574 3.54 -22.89 20.76
CA ASP A 574 4.39 -23.08 21.95
C ASP A 574 3.78 -22.37 23.18
N ARG A 575 3.06 -21.26 22.94
CA ARG A 575 2.32 -20.50 23.94
C ARG A 575 0.96 -21.12 24.30
N GLY A 576 0.60 -22.26 23.74
CA GLY A 576 -0.67 -22.95 24.00
C GLY A 576 -1.91 -22.22 23.47
N MET A 577 -1.76 -21.40 22.42
CA MET A 577 -2.82 -20.55 21.86
C MET A 577 -3.10 -20.81 20.36
N ALA A 578 -2.70 -21.96 19.82
CA ALA A 578 -2.94 -22.29 18.40
C ALA A 578 -4.42 -22.20 17.99
N ASP A 579 -5.34 -22.59 18.89
CA ASP A 579 -6.80 -22.51 18.71
C ASP A 579 -7.34 -21.07 18.66
N MET A 580 -6.54 -20.09 19.07
CA MET A 580 -6.92 -18.68 19.12
C MET A 580 -6.54 -17.89 17.88
N ALA A 581 -5.68 -18.43 16.99
CA ALA A 581 -5.17 -17.72 15.82
C ALA A 581 -6.29 -17.07 14.97
N GLN A 582 -7.32 -17.85 14.62
CA GLN A 582 -8.43 -17.34 13.81
C GLN A 582 -9.25 -16.27 14.55
N LYS A 583 -9.45 -16.42 15.86
CA LYS A 583 -10.18 -15.43 16.68
C LYS A 583 -9.38 -14.13 16.80
N PHE A 584 -8.07 -14.23 16.95
CA PHE A 584 -7.17 -13.07 16.98
C PHE A 584 -7.19 -12.32 15.65
N LEU A 585 -7.08 -13.04 14.52
CA LEU A 585 -7.21 -12.48 13.18
C LEU A 585 -8.54 -11.73 12.98
N LEU A 586 -9.66 -12.40 13.24
CA LEU A 586 -10.98 -11.82 13.00
C LEU A 586 -11.25 -10.61 13.91
N SER A 587 -10.89 -10.70 15.20
CA SER A 587 -11.14 -9.62 16.14
C SER A 587 -10.27 -8.39 15.87
N SER A 588 -8.95 -8.58 15.75
CA SER A 588 -8.03 -7.47 15.45
C SER A 588 -8.32 -6.85 14.08
N GLY A 589 -8.72 -7.66 13.10
CA GLY A 589 -9.10 -7.20 11.77
C GLY A 589 -10.34 -6.29 11.75
N LYS A 590 -11.34 -6.56 12.61
CA LYS A 590 -12.50 -5.67 12.76
C LYS A 590 -12.12 -4.32 13.36
N LEU A 591 -11.23 -4.32 14.35
CA LEU A 591 -10.68 -3.08 14.90
C LEU A 591 -9.85 -2.31 13.87
N GLN A 592 -9.02 -3.00 13.09
CA GLN A 592 -8.28 -2.41 11.97
C GLN A 592 -9.24 -1.67 11.01
N LEU A 593 -10.30 -2.33 10.55
CA LEU A 593 -11.30 -1.71 9.68
C LEU A 593 -12.00 -0.51 10.31
N LEU A 594 -12.31 -0.57 11.60
CA LEU A 594 -12.91 0.55 12.36
C LEU A 594 -11.98 1.77 12.37
N CYS A 595 -10.67 1.56 12.58
CA CYS A 595 -9.67 2.62 12.55
C CYS A 595 -9.50 3.19 11.14
N TYR A 596 -9.41 2.36 10.09
CA TYR A 596 -9.35 2.81 8.70
C TYR A 596 -10.58 3.64 8.32
N LYS A 597 -11.78 3.17 8.66
CA LYS A 597 -13.04 3.89 8.43
C LYS A 597 -13.01 5.27 9.07
N ALA A 598 -12.72 5.34 10.37
CA ALA A 598 -12.70 6.61 11.09
C ALA A 598 -11.67 7.60 10.54
N GLU A 599 -10.49 7.11 10.14
CA GLU A 599 -9.41 7.94 9.63
C GLU A 599 -9.69 8.45 8.20
N ILE A 600 -10.19 7.58 7.31
CA ILE A 600 -10.58 7.96 5.96
C ILE A 600 -11.73 8.97 6.02
N GLU A 601 -12.78 8.70 6.78
CA GLU A 601 -13.91 9.62 6.93
C GLU A 601 -13.44 10.99 7.47
N LYS A 602 -12.45 11.02 8.36
CA LYS A 602 -11.83 12.26 8.85
C LYS A 602 -11.15 13.05 7.73
N SER A 603 -10.43 12.37 6.83
CA SER A 603 -9.87 13.00 5.63
C SER A 603 -10.95 13.50 4.68
N LEU A 604 -12.03 12.74 4.46
CA LEU A 604 -13.15 13.15 3.60
C LEU A 604 -13.93 14.34 4.18
N ARG A 605 -13.98 14.48 5.50
CA ARG A 605 -14.52 15.64 6.23
C ARG A 605 -13.56 16.84 6.27
N THR A 606 -12.34 16.78 5.75
CA THR A 606 -11.38 17.89 5.85
C THR A 606 -11.50 18.84 4.64
N PRO A 607 -11.94 20.10 4.83
CA PRO A 607 -12.01 21.06 3.74
C PRO A 607 -10.61 21.41 3.22
N GLY A 608 -10.45 21.46 1.89
CA GLY A 608 -9.17 21.86 1.28
C GLY A 608 -8.05 20.81 1.36
N LEU A 609 -8.32 19.61 1.89
CA LEU A 609 -7.38 18.48 1.78
C LEU A 609 -7.38 17.98 0.32
N GLY A 610 -6.19 17.80 -0.25
CA GLY A 610 -6.01 17.33 -1.63
C GLY A 610 -6.12 15.80 -1.77
N GLY A 611 -5.99 15.06 -0.67
CA GLY A 611 -6.21 13.62 -0.64
C GLY A 611 -5.44 12.89 0.44
N PHE A 612 -5.38 11.56 0.30
CA PHE A 612 -4.55 10.68 1.11
C PHE A 612 -3.89 9.60 0.26
N GLN A 613 -2.79 9.06 0.77
CA GLN A 613 -2.15 7.85 0.29
C GLN A 613 -2.12 6.86 1.45
N LEU A 614 -2.91 5.79 1.37
CA LEU A 614 -2.80 4.70 2.32
C LEU A 614 -1.40 4.09 2.21
N LEU A 615 -0.82 3.67 3.33
CA LEU A 615 0.44 2.91 3.29
C LEU A 615 0.36 1.65 2.40
N GLY A 616 -0.81 1.02 2.38
CA GLY A 616 -1.08 -0.13 1.54
C GLY A 616 -2.52 -0.54 1.72
N LEU A 617 -3.20 -0.85 0.62
CA LEU A 617 -4.46 -1.58 0.68
C LEU A 617 -4.19 -3.06 0.95
N GLN A 618 -3.08 -3.55 0.37
CA GLN A 618 -2.44 -4.84 0.62
C GLN A 618 -1.44 -4.77 1.78
N ASP A 619 -1.17 -5.92 2.41
CA ASP A 619 -0.12 -6.05 3.43
C ASP A 619 1.28 -5.79 2.89
N PHE A 620 2.12 -5.24 3.76
CA PHE A 620 3.53 -5.03 3.50
C PHE A 620 4.35 -6.10 4.24
N PRO A 621 4.95 -7.07 3.52
CA PRO A 621 5.67 -8.18 4.14
C PRO A 621 7.00 -7.77 4.79
N GLY A 622 7.48 -6.56 4.52
CA GLY A 622 8.78 -6.04 4.94
C GLY A 622 8.82 -5.47 6.35
N GLN A 623 10.00 -5.00 6.72
CA GLN A 623 10.27 -4.24 7.95
C GLN A 623 9.68 -4.84 9.23
N GLY A 624 9.77 -6.15 9.43
CA GLY A 624 9.11 -6.82 10.55
C GLY A 624 7.67 -7.21 10.25
N THR A 625 7.36 -7.60 9.00
CA THR A 625 6.03 -8.11 8.60
C THR A 625 4.88 -7.18 9.00
N ALA A 626 4.79 -6.00 8.37
CA ALA A 626 3.76 -5.02 8.68
C ALA A 626 2.39 -5.38 8.06
N LEU A 627 1.52 -5.97 8.89
CA LEU A 627 0.17 -6.43 8.49
C LEU A 627 -0.89 -5.34 8.52
N VAL A 628 -0.57 -4.24 7.86
CA VAL A 628 -1.37 -3.00 7.83
C VAL A 628 -2.52 -3.05 6.83
N GLY A 629 -2.43 -3.85 5.77
CA GLY A 629 -3.41 -3.86 4.70
C GLY A 629 -4.73 -4.48 5.12
N THR A 630 -5.84 -3.99 4.55
CA THR A 630 -7.16 -4.64 4.67
C THR A 630 -7.34 -5.78 3.67
N MET A 631 -6.41 -5.90 2.72
CA MET A 631 -6.20 -7.02 1.83
C MET A 631 -4.84 -7.65 2.14
N ASN A 632 -4.65 -8.90 1.74
CA ASN A 632 -3.34 -9.53 1.86
C ASN A 632 -2.41 -9.15 0.70
N VAL A 633 -1.14 -9.55 0.78
CA VAL A 633 -0.09 -9.23 -0.21
C VAL A 633 -0.44 -9.67 -1.64
N PHE A 634 -1.35 -10.63 -1.82
CA PHE A 634 -1.81 -11.11 -3.13
C PHE A 634 -3.00 -10.31 -3.71
N TRP A 635 -3.41 -9.23 -3.03
CA TRP A 635 -4.61 -8.45 -3.33
C TRP A 635 -5.89 -9.30 -3.24
N LYS A 636 -6.00 -10.12 -2.19
CA LYS A 636 -7.24 -10.83 -1.84
C LYS A 636 -7.82 -10.25 -0.56
N ASP A 637 -9.15 -10.22 -0.49
CA ASP A 637 -9.86 -9.81 0.72
C ASP A 637 -9.46 -10.72 1.88
N LYS A 638 -9.15 -10.11 3.02
CA LYS A 638 -8.97 -10.82 4.29
C LYS A 638 -10.33 -11.28 4.83
N PRO A 639 -10.42 -12.35 5.64
CA PRO A 639 -11.69 -12.98 6.02
C PRO A 639 -12.66 -12.07 6.81
N TYR A 640 -12.19 -10.95 7.36
CA TYR A 640 -13.00 -9.97 8.09
C TYR A 640 -13.37 -8.71 7.28
N SER A 641 -12.84 -8.57 6.06
CA SER A 641 -12.99 -7.42 5.17
C SER A 641 -13.65 -7.81 3.85
N SER A 642 -14.20 -6.83 3.14
CA SER A 642 -14.62 -7.02 1.76
C SER A 642 -14.54 -5.71 0.98
N THR A 643 -14.31 -5.80 -0.32
CA THR A 643 -14.31 -4.64 -1.22
C THR A 643 -15.56 -3.77 -1.06
N LYS A 644 -16.76 -4.39 -1.00
CA LYS A 644 -18.04 -3.68 -0.88
C LYS A 644 -18.17 -2.95 0.46
N ALA A 645 -17.72 -3.56 1.56
CA ALA A 645 -17.77 -2.92 2.88
C ALA A 645 -16.80 -1.74 2.97
N PHE A 646 -15.59 -1.88 2.41
CA PHE A 646 -14.60 -0.79 2.38
C PHE A 646 -15.09 0.41 1.54
N ALA A 647 -15.72 0.13 0.38
CA ALA A 647 -16.25 1.14 -0.52
C ALA A 647 -17.41 1.98 0.06
N ARG A 648 -17.99 1.59 1.21
CA ARG A 648 -19.00 2.39 1.92
C ARG A 648 -18.42 3.65 2.58
N PHE A 649 -17.17 3.60 3.01
CA PHE A 649 -16.48 4.73 3.65
C PHE A 649 -15.32 5.30 2.82
N CYS A 650 -14.96 4.67 1.69
CA CYS A 650 -13.96 5.15 0.74
C CYS A 650 -14.50 5.07 -0.68
N ASN A 651 -14.95 6.19 -1.25
CA ASN A 651 -15.48 6.25 -2.62
C ASN A 651 -15.51 7.69 -3.14
N SER A 652 -15.96 7.90 -4.39
CA SER A 652 -16.18 9.23 -4.96
C SER A 652 -17.34 10.00 -4.30
N THR A 653 -18.28 9.27 -3.68
CA THR A 653 -19.37 9.84 -2.86
C THR A 653 -19.53 9.03 -1.59
N VAL A 654 -19.50 9.69 -0.43
CA VAL A 654 -19.55 9.02 0.87
C VAL A 654 -20.43 9.83 1.82
N PRO A 655 -21.52 9.24 2.35
CA PRO A 655 -22.22 9.80 3.51
C PRO A 655 -21.32 9.81 4.74
N LEU A 656 -21.34 10.91 5.47
CA LEU A 656 -20.51 11.18 6.65
C LEU A 656 -21.39 11.68 7.80
N ILE A 657 -20.92 11.47 9.03
CA ILE A 657 -21.49 12.14 10.20
C ILE A 657 -20.42 12.89 11.00
N ARG A 658 -20.86 13.96 11.67
CA ARG A 658 -20.15 14.57 12.81
C ARG A 658 -20.96 14.33 14.08
N THR A 659 -20.40 13.57 15.02
CA THR A 659 -21.01 13.28 16.31
C THR A 659 -19.96 13.38 17.43
N PRO A 660 -20.30 13.94 18.61
CA PRO A 660 -19.33 14.13 19.69
C PRO A 660 -18.95 12.82 20.39
N LYS A 661 -19.78 11.77 20.29
CA LYS A 661 -19.56 10.48 20.95
C LYS A 661 -20.42 9.37 20.35
N PHE A 662 -20.04 8.13 20.64
CA PHE A 662 -20.77 6.92 20.21
C PHE A 662 -21.44 6.16 21.37
N VAL A 663 -21.30 6.63 22.61
CA VAL A 663 -21.89 6.01 23.80
C VAL A 663 -22.74 7.02 24.56
N TYR A 664 -23.99 6.68 24.78
CA TYR A 664 -25.02 7.56 25.34
C TYR A 664 -25.72 6.91 26.54
N SER A 665 -26.23 7.74 27.45
CA SER A 665 -27.31 7.33 28.34
C SER A 665 -28.66 7.46 27.65
N ASN A 666 -29.68 6.75 28.12
CA ASN A 666 -31.04 6.91 27.59
C ASN A 666 -31.73 8.24 28.01
N ALA A 667 -31.11 9.03 28.89
CA ALA A 667 -31.58 10.39 29.21
C ALA A 667 -31.01 11.45 28.24
N GLU A 668 -30.12 11.04 27.33
CA GLU A 668 -29.50 11.93 26.36
C GLU A 668 -30.20 11.86 25.01
N HIS A 669 -29.90 12.86 24.18
CA HIS A 669 -30.28 12.87 22.77
C HIS A 669 -29.07 12.46 21.92
N LEU A 670 -29.29 11.58 20.95
CA LEU A 670 -28.30 11.28 19.91
C LEU A 670 -28.24 12.46 18.95
N ARG A 671 -27.09 13.16 18.94
CA ARG A 671 -26.82 14.27 18.03
C ARG A 671 -25.80 13.90 16.97
N ALA A 672 -26.15 14.09 15.71
CA ALA A 672 -25.26 13.85 14.58
C ALA A 672 -25.57 14.78 13.40
N ALA A 673 -24.61 15.58 12.97
CA ALA A 673 -24.72 16.31 11.71
C ALA A 673 -24.44 15.35 10.55
N ILE A 674 -25.35 15.27 9.58
CA ILE A 674 -25.18 14.47 8.36
C ILE A 674 -24.61 15.34 7.26
N GLU A 675 -23.52 14.86 6.67
CA GLU A 675 -22.82 15.47 5.55
C GLU A 675 -22.67 14.44 4.42
N VAL A 676 -22.45 14.91 3.19
CA VAL A 676 -22.04 14.05 2.07
C VAL A 676 -20.80 14.62 1.42
N TYR A 677 -19.72 13.83 1.43
CA TYR A 677 -18.55 14.05 0.61
C TYR A 677 -18.88 13.68 -0.84
N HIS A 678 -18.59 14.57 -1.79
CA HIS A 678 -18.82 14.33 -3.21
C HIS A 678 -17.70 14.89 -4.08
N PHE A 679 -16.92 13.99 -4.67
CA PHE A 679 -15.94 14.23 -5.74
C PHE A 679 -16.25 13.29 -6.92
N GLY A 680 -17.52 13.30 -7.35
CA GLY A 680 -17.99 12.56 -8.51
C GLY A 680 -17.65 13.23 -9.83
N GLU A 681 -18.13 12.63 -10.92
CA GLU A 681 -17.99 13.13 -12.29
C GLU A 681 -18.70 14.48 -12.49
N LYS A 682 -19.88 14.62 -11.89
CA LYS A 682 -20.79 15.75 -11.99
C LYS A 682 -21.56 15.90 -10.69
N GLU A 683 -22.15 17.07 -10.47
CA GLU A 683 -23.11 17.31 -9.39
C GLU A 683 -24.22 16.25 -9.38
N LEU A 684 -24.73 15.92 -8.19
CA LEU A 684 -25.69 14.83 -7.98
C LEU A 684 -26.96 15.31 -7.28
N ASP A 685 -28.11 15.14 -7.93
CA ASP A 685 -29.43 15.29 -7.28
C ASP A 685 -29.72 14.07 -6.40
N ALA A 686 -29.32 14.14 -5.13
CA ALA A 686 -29.38 13.03 -4.19
C ALA A 686 -30.73 12.98 -3.44
N ASN A 687 -31.29 11.77 -3.33
CA ASN A 687 -32.39 11.45 -2.43
C ASN A 687 -31.86 10.61 -1.26
N ILE A 688 -31.60 11.26 -0.14
CA ILE A 688 -30.86 10.72 1.00
C ILE A 688 -31.85 10.06 1.97
N GLN A 689 -31.64 8.77 2.22
CA GLN A 689 -32.42 7.93 3.13
C GLN A 689 -31.64 7.72 4.42
N ILE A 690 -32.28 7.98 5.57
CA ILE A 690 -31.65 7.91 6.88
C ILE A 690 -32.47 6.97 7.75
N SER A 691 -31.83 6.08 8.49
CA SER A 691 -32.52 5.16 9.39
C SER A 691 -31.70 4.84 10.62
N LEU A 692 -32.33 4.93 11.79
CA LEU A 692 -31.79 4.43 13.05
C LEU A 692 -32.47 3.10 13.38
N LYS A 693 -31.68 2.02 13.48
CA LYS A 693 -32.14 0.64 13.62
C LYS A 693 -31.69 0.05 14.95
N ASP A 694 -32.53 -0.78 15.55
CA ASP A 694 -32.17 -1.64 16.67
C ASP A 694 -31.41 -2.91 16.19
N PRO A 695 -30.93 -3.79 17.09
CA PRO A 695 -30.25 -5.02 16.70
C PRO A 695 -31.08 -6.01 15.89
N THR A 696 -32.42 -5.91 15.91
CA THR A 696 -33.34 -6.72 15.09
C THR A 696 -33.50 -6.17 13.67
N GLY A 697 -32.95 -4.98 13.40
CA GLY A 697 -33.12 -4.23 12.16
C GLY A 697 -34.40 -3.38 12.12
N LYS A 698 -35.18 -3.35 13.20
CA LYS A 698 -36.39 -2.53 13.31
C LYS A 698 -36.00 -1.06 13.40
N LYS A 699 -36.67 -0.22 12.60
CA LYS A 699 -36.51 1.24 12.66
C LYS A 699 -37.08 1.76 13.98
N ILE A 700 -36.27 2.50 14.72
CA ILE A 700 -36.67 3.10 16.01
C ILE A 700 -37.48 4.37 15.78
N THR A 701 -37.10 5.13 14.75
CA THR A 701 -37.78 6.37 14.37
C THR A 701 -37.83 6.52 12.85
N SER A 702 -38.84 7.22 12.36
CA SER A 702 -39.00 7.56 10.95
C SER A 702 -38.33 8.91 10.69
N ILE A 703 -37.20 8.89 9.98
CA ILE A 703 -36.51 10.09 9.53
C ILE A 703 -36.90 10.32 8.08
N ALA A 704 -37.44 11.52 7.78
CA ALA A 704 -37.85 11.86 6.43
C ALA A 704 -36.64 11.87 5.48
N ALA A 705 -36.85 11.37 4.26
CA ALA A 705 -35.83 11.44 3.23
C ALA A 705 -35.56 12.90 2.83
N VAL A 706 -34.30 13.23 2.55
CA VAL A 706 -33.89 14.58 2.16
C VAL A 706 -33.43 14.60 0.72
N LYS A 707 -34.04 15.48 -0.09
CA LYS A 707 -33.57 15.77 -1.45
C LYS A 707 -32.59 16.93 -1.42
N LYS A 708 -31.40 16.75 -1.98
CA LYS A 708 -30.35 17.77 -2.01
C LYS A 708 -29.51 17.61 -3.28
N ARG A 709 -29.26 18.72 -3.98
CA ARG A 709 -28.22 18.78 -5.01
C ARG A 709 -26.85 18.86 -4.34
N LEU A 710 -25.99 17.90 -4.64
CA LEU A 710 -24.64 17.79 -4.09
C LEU A 710 -23.63 18.43 -5.04
N GLU A 711 -22.90 19.42 -4.53
CA GLU A 711 -21.83 20.10 -5.24
C GLU A 711 -20.55 19.25 -5.25
N ILE A 712 -19.77 19.32 -6.34
CA ILE A 712 -18.44 18.72 -6.42
C ILE A 712 -17.48 19.49 -5.51
N ALA A 713 -16.62 18.78 -4.79
CA ALA A 713 -15.70 19.34 -3.80
C ALA A 713 -16.40 20.05 -2.64
N GLY A 714 -17.71 19.84 -2.48
CA GLY A 714 -18.49 20.29 -1.34
C GLY A 714 -18.48 19.27 -0.21
N GLN A 715 -18.32 19.77 1.01
CA GLN A 715 -18.87 19.09 2.19
C GLN A 715 -20.34 19.47 2.26
N ASN A 716 -21.16 18.66 1.61
CA ASN A 716 -22.56 18.96 1.44
C ASN A 716 -23.28 18.70 2.78
N LYS A 717 -23.55 19.75 3.56
CA LYS A 717 -24.39 19.64 4.76
C LYS A 717 -25.81 19.25 4.35
N ILE A 718 -26.35 18.22 5.02
CA ILE A 718 -27.67 17.66 4.73
C ILE A 718 -28.68 18.08 5.79
N LEU A 719 -28.47 17.66 7.04
CA LEU A 719 -29.32 17.99 8.19
C LEU A 719 -28.58 17.71 9.49
N ASP A 720 -29.08 18.26 10.60
CA ASP A 720 -28.63 17.92 11.95
C ASP A 720 -29.68 17.01 12.61
N LEU A 721 -29.27 15.80 13.00
CA LEU A 721 -30.12 14.87 13.75
C LEU A 721 -30.09 15.21 15.23
N ASP A 722 -31.26 15.17 15.85
CA ASP A 722 -31.45 15.20 17.29
C ASP A 722 -32.56 14.20 17.63
N ILE A 723 -32.18 13.05 18.20
CA ILE A 723 -33.08 11.91 18.46
C ILE A 723 -33.09 11.61 19.95
N ASP A 724 -34.26 11.72 20.58
CA ASP A 724 -34.49 11.32 21.98
C ASP A 724 -34.31 9.80 22.16
N LEU A 725 -33.53 9.40 23.16
CA LEU A 725 -33.23 8.02 23.50
C LEU A 725 -34.04 7.48 24.68
N ALA A 726 -34.99 8.25 25.24
CA ALA A 726 -35.77 7.88 26.43
C ALA A 726 -36.46 6.52 26.33
N SER A 727 -36.91 6.13 25.14
CA SER A 727 -37.56 4.84 24.88
C SER A 727 -36.63 3.63 24.99
N ILE A 728 -35.31 3.84 24.97
CA ILE A 728 -34.30 2.78 25.04
C ILE A 728 -34.00 2.45 26.50
N ILE A 729 -34.91 1.70 27.12
CA ILE A 729 -34.88 1.35 28.55
C ILE A 729 -34.06 0.09 28.88
N THR A 730 -33.44 -0.54 27.88
CA THR A 730 -32.51 -1.65 28.06
C THR A 730 -31.19 -1.35 27.34
N PRO A 731 -30.03 -1.85 27.83
CA PRO A 731 -28.77 -1.70 27.13
C PRO A 731 -28.89 -2.16 25.67
N THR A 732 -28.64 -1.27 24.71
CA THR A 732 -28.90 -1.55 23.28
C THR A 732 -27.80 -1.00 22.39
N LYS A 733 -27.42 -1.76 21.35
CA LYS A 733 -26.63 -1.29 20.21
C LYS A 733 -27.57 -0.79 19.11
N LEU A 734 -27.38 0.44 18.65
CA LEU A 734 -28.13 1.05 17.55
C LEU A 734 -27.24 1.21 16.32
N THR A 735 -27.83 1.16 15.13
CA THR A 735 -27.13 1.43 13.87
C THR A 735 -27.82 2.57 13.13
N LEU A 736 -27.09 3.67 12.93
CA LEU A 736 -27.50 4.75 12.03
C LEU A 736 -26.97 4.43 10.62
N GLU A 737 -27.85 4.27 9.65
CA GLU A 737 -27.48 4.10 8.24
C GLU A 737 -27.96 5.31 7.42
N VAL A 738 -27.07 5.84 6.59
CA VAL A 738 -27.36 6.88 5.60
C VAL A 738 -27.04 6.33 4.20
N SER A 739 -28.00 6.40 3.28
CA SER A 739 -27.85 5.92 1.90
C SER A 739 -28.42 6.91 0.89
N ILE A 740 -27.95 6.85 -0.35
CA ILE A 740 -28.48 7.67 -1.45
C ILE A 740 -29.27 6.75 -2.38
N ALA A 741 -30.59 6.98 -2.48
CA ALA A 741 -31.49 6.14 -3.26
C ALA A 741 -31.06 6.04 -4.73
N ASN A 742 -31.27 4.87 -5.34
CA ASN A 742 -30.89 4.55 -6.72
C ASN A 742 -29.37 4.64 -7.00
N THR A 743 -28.54 4.57 -5.96
CA THR A 743 -27.08 4.49 -6.09
C THR A 743 -26.54 3.37 -5.19
N GLN A 744 -25.24 3.10 -5.31
CA GLN A 744 -24.53 2.20 -4.41
C GLN A 744 -24.02 2.88 -3.12
N PHE A 745 -24.15 4.21 -2.99
CA PHE A 745 -23.52 4.98 -1.93
C PHE A 745 -24.33 4.89 -0.63
N ALA A 746 -23.69 4.37 0.40
CA ALA A 746 -24.24 4.25 1.74
C ALA A 746 -23.11 4.11 2.76
N ASN A 747 -23.36 4.55 3.99
CA ASN A 747 -22.47 4.37 5.13
C ASN A 747 -23.30 4.23 6.42
N ASP A 748 -22.68 3.74 7.49
CA ASP A 748 -23.34 3.38 8.74
C ASP A 748 -22.47 3.64 9.97
N TRP A 749 -23.07 3.86 11.13
CA TRP A 749 -22.36 4.05 12.39
C TRP A 749 -23.11 3.37 13.52
N GLU A 750 -22.36 2.81 14.46
CA GLU A 750 -22.92 2.10 15.60
C GLU A 750 -22.84 2.96 16.85
N PHE A 751 -23.91 2.92 17.64
CA PHE A 751 -24.09 3.68 18.87
C PHE A 751 -24.52 2.75 19.99
N TRP A 752 -24.07 3.00 21.22
CA TRP A 752 -24.46 2.22 22.39
C TRP A 752 -25.23 3.08 23.36
N VAL A 753 -26.39 2.60 23.78
CA VAL A 753 -27.26 3.28 24.74
C VAL A 753 -27.35 2.45 25.99
N TYR A 754 -26.98 3.04 27.13
CA TYR A 754 -27.03 2.41 28.44
C TYR A 754 -28.02 3.16 29.35
N PRO A 755 -29.08 2.52 29.85
CA PRO A 755 -30.08 3.18 30.68
C PRO A 755 -29.48 3.83 31.93
N THR A 756 -29.94 5.02 32.30
CA THR A 756 -29.51 5.72 33.53
C THR A 756 -29.85 4.92 34.79
N GLN A 757 -30.96 4.18 34.77
CA GLN A 757 -31.36 3.24 35.82
C GLN A 757 -31.05 1.80 35.40
N ILE A 758 -30.39 1.04 36.27
CA ILE A 758 -30.16 -0.39 36.08
C ILE A 758 -31.00 -1.13 37.12
N ALA A 759 -31.58 -2.28 36.74
CA ALA A 759 -32.34 -3.11 37.66
C ALA A 759 -31.53 -3.39 38.94
N THR A 760 -32.09 -3.02 40.09
CA THR A 760 -31.48 -3.27 41.40
C THR A 760 -31.35 -4.77 41.61
N SER A 761 -30.13 -5.21 41.91
CA SER A 761 -29.83 -6.59 42.21
C SER A 761 -29.03 -6.66 43.49
N ASN A 762 -29.40 -7.57 44.38
CA ASN A 762 -28.67 -7.76 45.62
C ASN A 762 -27.42 -8.59 45.35
N PHE A 763 -26.25 -7.95 45.38
CA PHE A 763 -24.94 -8.60 45.22
C PHE A 763 -24.29 -8.98 46.56
N SER A 764 -25.02 -8.96 47.69
CA SER A 764 -24.46 -9.19 49.03
C SER A 764 -23.80 -10.56 49.23
N SER A 765 -24.11 -11.54 48.38
CA SER A 765 -23.48 -12.87 48.39
C SER A 765 -22.12 -12.92 47.67
N ILE A 766 -21.72 -11.84 47.00
CA ILE A 766 -20.44 -11.71 46.32
C ILE A 766 -19.54 -10.81 47.18
N TYR A 767 -18.33 -11.27 47.49
CA TYR A 767 -17.35 -10.44 48.17
C TYR A 767 -16.47 -9.70 47.17
N ASP A 768 -16.63 -8.37 47.13
CA ASP A 768 -15.82 -7.48 46.30
C ASP A 768 -14.54 -7.07 47.02
N CYS A 769 -13.40 -7.27 46.38
CA CYS A 769 -12.09 -6.84 46.89
C CYS A 769 -11.17 -6.33 45.77
N ASN A 770 -10.13 -5.59 46.15
CA ASN A 770 -9.09 -5.10 45.24
C ASN A 770 -7.71 -5.73 45.49
N SER A 771 -7.66 -6.72 46.38
CA SER A 771 -6.51 -7.59 46.64
C SER A 771 -7.03 -8.92 47.16
N LEU A 772 -6.30 -10.00 46.94
CA LEU A 772 -6.60 -11.31 47.51
C LEU A 772 -6.17 -11.35 48.99
N ASN A 773 -6.90 -10.62 49.83
CA ASN A 773 -6.67 -10.51 51.27
C ASN A 773 -7.19 -11.74 52.04
N ASP A 774 -6.88 -11.80 53.34
CA ASP A 774 -7.27 -12.95 54.20
C ASP A 774 -8.78 -13.19 54.24
N THR A 775 -9.60 -12.14 54.14
CA THR A 775 -11.06 -12.26 54.08
C THR A 775 -11.51 -12.94 52.78
N ALA A 776 -10.97 -12.52 51.63
CA ALA A 776 -11.24 -13.16 50.35
C ALA A 776 -10.85 -14.64 50.38
N LEU A 777 -9.67 -14.97 50.92
CA LEU A 777 -9.18 -16.34 51.04
C LEU A 777 -10.11 -17.20 51.90
N LYS A 778 -10.50 -16.74 53.09
CA LYS A 778 -11.45 -17.45 53.96
C LYS A 778 -12.79 -17.71 53.28
N ILE A 779 -13.31 -16.73 52.54
CA ILE A 779 -14.56 -16.87 51.79
C ILE A 779 -14.41 -17.93 50.69
N LEU A 780 -13.31 -17.92 49.94
CA LEU A 780 -13.05 -18.90 48.89
C LEU A 780 -12.84 -20.31 49.46
N GLU A 781 -12.09 -20.46 50.54
CA GLU A 781 -11.91 -21.75 51.25
C GLU A 781 -13.26 -22.32 51.74
N GLY A 782 -14.14 -21.43 52.21
CA GLY A 782 -15.52 -21.76 52.62
C GLY A 782 -16.49 -22.06 51.47
N GLY A 783 -16.07 -21.96 50.21
CA GLY A 783 -16.93 -22.23 49.05
C GLY A 783 -17.71 -21.01 48.51
N GLY A 784 -17.42 -19.82 49.03
CA GLY A 784 -18.06 -18.57 48.61
C GLY A 784 -17.56 -18.03 47.26
N THR A 785 -18.15 -16.91 46.85
CA THR A 785 -17.91 -16.24 45.58
C THR A 785 -17.23 -14.89 45.80
N VAL A 786 -16.13 -14.64 45.08
CA VAL A 786 -15.33 -13.40 45.18
C VAL A 786 -15.21 -12.72 43.82
N PHE A 787 -15.40 -11.40 43.81
CA PHE A 787 -15.02 -10.52 42.70
C PHE A 787 -13.74 -9.76 43.06
N LEU A 788 -12.66 -10.02 42.33
CA LEU A 788 -11.36 -9.36 42.55
C LEU A 788 -11.07 -8.38 41.42
N ASN A 789 -11.06 -7.08 41.73
CA ASN A 789 -10.71 -6.04 40.77
C ASN A 789 -9.29 -5.50 41.03
N LEU A 790 -8.35 -5.87 40.17
CA LEU A 790 -6.94 -5.47 40.19
C LEU A 790 -6.64 -4.21 39.38
N ASN A 791 -7.65 -3.43 38.96
CA ASN A 791 -7.42 -2.16 38.25
C ASN A 791 -6.44 -1.26 39.01
N GLY A 792 -5.39 -0.82 38.32
CA GLY A 792 -4.30 0.00 38.87
C GLY A 792 -3.32 -0.75 39.78
N ARG A 793 -3.47 -2.07 39.94
CA ARG A 793 -2.70 -2.93 40.86
C ARG A 793 -2.01 -4.11 40.18
N VAL A 794 -2.10 -4.24 38.85
CA VAL A 794 -1.41 -5.30 38.12
C VAL A 794 0.09 -4.98 38.02
N THR A 795 0.92 -5.91 38.49
CA THR A 795 2.38 -5.88 38.35
C THR A 795 2.85 -6.85 37.26
N LYS A 796 2.25 -8.05 37.18
CA LYS A 796 2.55 -9.04 36.14
C LYS A 796 1.81 -8.71 34.84
N GLY A 797 2.52 -8.05 33.92
CA GLY A 797 1.99 -7.53 32.67
C GLY A 797 2.00 -6.00 32.57
N LYS A 798 2.55 -5.30 33.57
CA LYS A 798 2.66 -3.82 33.60
C LYS A 798 3.45 -3.23 32.42
N GLU A 799 4.38 -3.99 31.86
CA GLU A 799 5.16 -3.63 30.68
C GLU A 799 4.35 -3.69 29.37
N ILE A 800 3.17 -4.29 29.39
CA ILE A 800 2.29 -4.39 28.22
C ILE A 800 1.36 -3.18 28.22
N ILE A 801 1.70 -2.20 27.38
CA ILE A 801 0.87 -1.00 27.21
C ILE A 801 -0.22 -1.29 26.18
N GLN A 802 -1.46 -1.37 26.68
CA GLN A 802 -2.65 -1.49 25.87
C GLN A 802 -3.23 -0.11 25.52
N SER A 803 -3.64 0.05 24.27
CA SER A 803 -4.49 1.16 23.79
C SER A 803 -5.71 0.59 23.09
N PHE A 804 -6.73 1.43 22.85
CA PHE A 804 -7.86 1.01 22.03
C PHE A 804 -7.45 0.76 20.57
N THR A 805 -6.59 1.62 20.02
CA THR A 805 -6.04 1.42 18.67
C THR A 805 -5.03 0.28 18.65
N PRO A 806 -4.97 -0.50 17.55
CA PRO A 806 -4.04 -1.62 17.45
C PRO A 806 -2.60 -1.13 17.27
N VAL A 807 -1.65 -2.07 17.31
CA VAL A 807 -0.24 -1.86 16.94
C VAL A 807 -0.13 -1.03 15.66
N PHE A 808 0.72 0.00 15.73
CA PHE A 808 1.09 0.84 14.59
C PHE A 808 2.25 0.19 13.83
N TRP A 809 2.07 -0.06 12.54
CA TRP A 809 3.04 -0.66 11.60
C TRP A 809 3.57 -2.06 11.96
N ASN A 810 4.36 -2.17 13.02
CA ASN A 810 4.65 -3.37 13.79
C ASN A 810 5.52 -2.99 15.00
N THR A 811 5.56 -3.85 16.03
CA THR A 811 6.32 -3.55 17.23
C THR A 811 7.83 -3.82 17.10
N SER A 812 8.26 -4.74 16.25
CA SER A 812 9.68 -5.12 16.12
C SER A 812 10.53 -3.99 15.54
N TRP A 813 10.11 -3.41 14.41
CA TRP A 813 10.75 -2.27 13.77
C TRP A 813 10.85 -1.05 14.69
N PHE A 814 9.81 -0.85 15.51
CA PHE A 814 9.70 0.28 16.42
C PHE A 814 10.22 -0.02 17.83
N LYS A 815 11.03 -1.06 18.03
CA LYS A 815 11.65 -1.43 19.32
C LYS A 815 10.64 -1.59 20.47
N MET A 816 9.52 -2.24 20.19
CA MET A 816 8.40 -2.39 21.11
C MET A 816 7.92 -1.04 21.67
N ARG A 817 7.87 -0.01 20.82
CA ARG A 817 7.10 1.20 21.17
C ARG A 817 5.62 0.81 21.23
N PRO A 818 4.88 1.31 22.24
CA PRO A 818 3.47 1.01 22.41
C PRO A 818 2.61 1.65 21.30
N PRO A 819 1.39 1.14 21.05
CA PRO A 819 0.73 0.05 21.79
C PRO A 819 1.27 -1.35 21.45
N HIS A 820 1.14 -2.27 22.40
CA HIS A 820 1.57 -3.68 22.24
C HIS A 820 0.44 -4.62 21.84
N THR A 821 -0.80 -4.17 21.89
CA THR A 821 -1.99 -5.00 21.68
C THR A 821 -2.69 -4.68 20.36
N LEU A 822 -3.42 -5.65 19.82
CA LEU A 822 -4.16 -5.57 18.56
C LEU A 822 -5.69 -5.49 18.75
N GLY A 823 -6.15 -5.28 19.97
CA GLY A 823 -7.55 -5.40 20.38
C GLY A 823 -7.74 -6.51 21.40
N PHE A 824 -8.94 -7.08 21.49
CA PHE A 824 -9.23 -8.21 22.39
C PHE A 824 -10.28 -9.15 21.79
N VAL A 825 -10.28 -10.41 22.24
CA VAL A 825 -11.34 -11.37 21.96
C VAL A 825 -12.30 -11.42 23.14
N VAL A 826 -13.59 -11.46 22.83
CA VAL A 826 -14.67 -11.73 23.78
C VAL A 826 -15.71 -12.63 23.11
N ASN A 827 -16.41 -13.47 23.86
CA ASN A 827 -17.54 -14.23 23.34
C ASN A 827 -18.85 -13.50 23.72
N PRO A 828 -19.55 -12.84 22.79
CA PRO A 828 -20.77 -12.10 23.10
C PRO A 828 -21.91 -13.00 23.58
N MET A 829 -21.85 -14.31 23.31
CA MET A 829 -22.84 -15.29 23.76
C MET A 829 -22.55 -15.82 25.17
N HIS A 830 -21.41 -15.48 25.78
CA HIS A 830 -21.09 -15.93 27.12
C HIS A 830 -22.04 -15.28 28.14
N PRO A 831 -22.57 -16.01 29.14
CA PRO A 831 -23.52 -15.47 30.12
C PRO A 831 -23.03 -14.21 30.86
N ALA A 832 -21.72 -14.06 31.03
CA ALA A 832 -21.06 -12.86 31.58
C ALA A 832 -21.40 -11.54 30.85
N PHE A 833 -21.80 -11.60 29.57
CA PHE A 833 -22.13 -10.42 28.75
C PHE A 833 -23.62 -10.33 28.39
N LYS A 834 -24.48 -11.15 29.03
CA LYS A 834 -25.92 -11.21 28.70
C LYS A 834 -26.60 -9.85 28.77
N THR A 835 -26.20 -8.99 29.71
CA THR A 835 -26.76 -7.63 29.87
C THR A 835 -25.76 -6.55 29.47
N PHE A 836 -24.74 -6.89 28.69
CA PHE A 836 -23.76 -5.96 28.15
C PHE A 836 -23.64 -6.18 26.63
N PRO A 837 -24.40 -5.43 25.80
CA PRO A 837 -24.36 -5.57 24.35
C PRO A 837 -22.94 -5.38 23.81
N THR A 838 -22.39 -6.46 23.28
CA THR A 838 -21.04 -6.50 22.75
C THR A 838 -20.96 -7.40 21.53
N GLU A 839 -19.85 -7.30 20.83
CA GLU A 839 -19.47 -8.13 19.70
C GLU A 839 -18.22 -8.91 20.06
N TYR A 840 -17.75 -9.78 19.17
CA TYR A 840 -16.57 -10.62 19.41
C TYR A 840 -15.23 -9.86 19.36
N HIS A 841 -15.26 -8.54 19.16
CA HIS A 841 -14.11 -7.69 18.91
C HIS A 841 -14.22 -6.33 19.60
N SER A 842 -13.11 -5.57 19.58
CA SER A 842 -13.07 -4.17 20.03
C SER A 842 -14.02 -3.30 19.22
N ASN A 843 -14.86 -2.52 19.89
CA ASN A 843 -15.71 -1.50 19.28
C ASN A 843 -15.87 -0.30 20.23
N PHE A 844 -16.47 0.82 19.81
CA PHE A 844 -16.35 2.11 20.50
C PHE A 844 -16.81 2.12 21.96
N GLN A 845 -17.79 1.29 22.34
CA GLN A 845 -18.22 1.15 23.73
C GLN A 845 -17.13 0.62 24.65
N TRP A 846 -16.18 -0.15 24.14
CA TRP A 846 -15.07 -0.67 24.93
C TRP A 846 -13.96 0.33 25.17
N TRP A 847 -13.93 1.45 24.43
CA TRP A 847 -12.79 2.38 24.45
C TRP A 847 -12.39 2.78 25.87
N SER A 848 -13.34 3.20 26.71
CA SER A 848 -13.07 3.67 28.07
C SER A 848 -12.62 2.55 29.02
N LEU A 849 -13.02 1.32 28.75
CA LEU A 849 -12.66 0.16 29.55
C LEU A 849 -11.23 -0.31 29.25
N VAL A 850 -10.81 -0.24 27.99
CA VAL A 850 -9.60 -0.90 27.51
C VAL A 850 -8.45 0.06 27.20
N ASN A 851 -8.76 1.32 26.88
CA ASN A 851 -7.73 2.29 26.54
C ASN A 851 -6.88 2.62 27.77
N LYS A 852 -5.57 2.32 27.71
CA LYS A 852 -4.63 2.47 28.83
C LYS A 852 -4.96 1.61 30.05
N ALA A 853 -5.80 0.59 29.89
CA ALA A 853 -6.06 -0.38 30.95
C ALA A 853 -4.82 -1.27 31.18
N GLN A 854 -4.62 -1.70 32.42
CA GLN A 854 -3.61 -2.72 32.72
C GLN A 854 -4.09 -4.09 32.22
N VAL A 855 -3.15 -4.89 31.73
CA VAL A 855 -3.41 -6.29 31.35
C VAL A 855 -2.66 -7.23 32.27
N MET A 856 -3.26 -8.39 32.53
CA MET A 856 -2.67 -9.45 33.33
C MET A 856 -1.95 -10.43 32.40
N HIS A 857 -0.69 -10.74 32.69
CA HIS A 857 0.07 -11.76 31.95
C HIS A 857 -0.05 -13.11 32.66
N LEU A 858 -0.64 -14.09 31.97
CA LEU A 858 -1.01 -15.40 32.50
C LEU A 858 0.06 -16.48 32.27
N GLU A 859 1.35 -16.11 32.25
CA GLU A 859 2.47 -17.03 31.94
C GLU A 859 2.55 -18.25 32.88
N ASP A 860 2.11 -18.11 34.12
CA ASP A 860 2.16 -19.18 35.14
C ASP A 860 0.81 -19.90 35.35
N PHE A 861 -0.22 -19.58 34.56
CA PHE A 861 -1.56 -20.17 34.69
C PHE A 861 -1.73 -21.38 33.77
N PRO A 862 -2.69 -22.30 34.04
CA PRO A 862 -2.96 -23.45 33.19
C PRO A 862 -3.12 -23.06 31.71
N ALA A 863 -2.39 -23.71 30.80
CA ALA A 863 -2.36 -23.36 29.37
C ALA A 863 -3.74 -23.31 28.70
N ALA A 864 -4.66 -24.18 29.13
CA ALA A 864 -6.03 -24.26 28.62
C ALA A 864 -6.98 -23.19 29.19
N LEU A 865 -6.58 -22.41 30.20
CA LEU A 865 -7.38 -21.30 30.71
C LEU A 865 -7.55 -20.24 29.63
N ARG A 866 -8.80 -19.97 29.24
CA ARG A 866 -9.19 -18.93 28.28
C ARG A 866 -9.89 -17.79 29.05
N PRO A 867 -9.40 -16.55 28.98
CA PRO A 867 -10.06 -15.40 29.60
C PRO A 867 -11.44 -15.12 28.97
N LEU A 868 -12.32 -14.49 29.75
CA LEU A 868 -13.61 -13.98 29.27
C LEU A 868 -13.40 -12.75 28.36
N VAL A 869 -12.43 -11.91 28.69
CA VAL A 869 -11.94 -10.80 27.85
C VAL A 869 -10.43 -10.97 27.72
N GLN A 870 -9.96 -11.30 26.51
CA GLN A 870 -8.57 -11.62 26.22
C GLN A 870 -7.95 -10.58 25.28
N PRO A 871 -7.11 -9.66 25.77
CA PRO A 871 -6.28 -8.82 24.92
C PRO A 871 -5.42 -9.67 23.97
N ILE A 872 -5.25 -9.20 22.75
CA ILE A 872 -4.42 -9.82 21.72
C ILE A 872 -3.06 -9.13 21.75
N ASP A 873 -2.01 -9.85 22.11
CA ASP A 873 -0.64 -9.34 22.09
C ASP A 873 -0.10 -9.24 20.66
N THR A 874 1.01 -8.51 20.48
CA THR A 874 1.77 -8.53 19.23
C THR A 874 2.22 -9.96 18.87
N TRP A 875 2.11 -10.32 17.58
CA TRP A 875 2.48 -11.65 17.07
C TRP A 875 3.97 -11.96 17.18
N PHE A 876 4.79 -10.96 17.50
CA PHE A 876 6.21 -11.11 17.77
C PHE A 876 6.51 -11.80 19.11
N ILE A 877 5.61 -11.71 20.09
CA ILE A 877 5.84 -12.25 21.45
C ILE A 877 4.76 -13.26 21.86
N ASN A 878 3.50 -13.04 21.45
CA ASN A 878 2.37 -13.93 21.74
C ASN A 878 2.16 -14.22 23.23
N ARG A 879 2.27 -13.20 24.10
CA ARG A 879 1.99 -13.38 25.54
C ARG A 879 0.52 -13.75 25.76
N ARG A 880 0.27 -14.59 26.76
CA ARG A 880 -1.09 -14.98 27.18
C ARG A 880 -1.68 -13.90 28.08
N LEU A 881 -2.52 -13.03 27.53
CA LEU A 881 -3.04 -11.87 28.26
C LEU A 881 -4.47 -12.08 28.75
N ALA A 882 -4.88 -11.38 29.80
CA ALA A 882 -6.25 -11.31 30.28
C ALA A 882 -6.61 -9.91 30.79
N SER A 883 -7.86 -9.50 30.53
CA SER A 883 -8.50 -8.38 31.21
C SER A 883 -9.56 -8.87 32.21
N VAL A 884 -10.27 -9.95 31.86
CA VAL A 884 -11.25 -10.60 32.75
C VAL A 884 -11.12 -12.11 32.59
N PHE A 885 -11.00 -12.85 33.69
CA PHE A 885 -10.99 -14.31 33.69
C PHE A 885 -11.58 -14.87 34.99
N GLU A 886 -11.84 -16.17 35.03
CA GLU A 886 -12.42 -16.85 36.17
C GLU A 886 -11.67 -18.15 36.52
N VAL A 887 -11.60 -18.46 37.82
CA VAL A 887 -10.94 -19.65 38.37
C VAL A 887 -11.62 -20.08 39.68
N ARG A 888 -11.24 -21.25 40.19
CA ARG A 888 -11.54 -21.73 41.54
C ARG A 888 -10.32 -21.62 42.43
N ILE A 889 -10.56 -21.28 43.70
CA ILE A 889 -9.59 -21.39 44.79
C ILE A 889 -10.25 -22.24 45.87
N GLY A 890 -9.64 -23.38 46.21
CA GLY A 890 -10.27 -24.34 47.10
C GLY A 890 -11.67 -24.74 46.60
N LYS A 891 -12.69 -24.54 47.45
CA LYS A 891 -14.09 -24.82 47.11
C LYS A 891 -14.80 -23.63 46.45
N GLY A 892 -14.20 -22.44 46.50
CA GLY A 892 -14.82 -21.18 46.11
C GLY A 892 -14.55 -20.80 44.67
N LYS A 893 -15.27 -19.76 44.22
CA LYS A 893 -15.26 -19.26 42.84
C LYS A 893 -14.78 -17.82 42.80
N LEU A 894 -13.86 -17.52 41.90
CA LEU A 894 -13.21 -16.23 41.77
C LEU A 894 -13.36 -15.71 40.35
N LEU A 895 -13.86 -14.48 40.20
CA LEU A 895 -13.78 -13.71 38.95
C LEU A 895 -12.80 -12.56 39.15
N VAL A 896 -11.83 -12.44 38.26
CA VAL A 896 -10.75 -11.43 38.32
C VAL A 896 -10.88 -10.48 37.15
N SER A 897 -10.78 -9.18 37.42
CA SER A 897 -10.78 -8.11 36.41
C SER A 897 -9.60 -7.16 36.62
N SER A 898 -8.98 -6.69 35.55
CA SER A 898 -8.06 -5.54 35.56
C SER A 898 -8.67 -4.26 34.98
N LEU A 899 -9.91 -4.34 34.48
CA LEU A 899 -10.63 -3.20 33.91
C LEU A 899 -11.12 -2.24 35.00
N ASN A 900 -11.21 -0.95 34.67
CA ASN A 900 -11.75 0.05 35.56
C ASN A 900 -13.29 -0.09 35.73
N LEU A 901 -13.70 -0.98 36.63
CA LEU A 901 -15.08 -1.31 36.97
C LEU A 901 -15.49 -0.81 38.37
N GLY A 902 -14.99 0.35 38.80
CA GLY A 902 -15.21 0.86 40.15
C GLY A 902 -16.70 0.90 40.56
N LYS A 903 -16.98 0.79 41.87
CA LYS A 903 -18.34 0.93 42.42
C LYS A 903 -18.88 2.33 42.07
N VAL A 904 -19.68 2.45 41.03
CA VAL A 904 -20.31 3.71 40.64
C VAL A 904 -21.40 4.01 41.67
N ASN A 905 -21.03 4.73 42.74
CA ASN A 905 -21.99 5.30 43.68
C ASN A 905 -22.86 6.32 42.92
N SER A 906 -24.17 6.11 42.99
CA SER A 906 -25.21 6.84 42.26
C SER A 906 -25.50 8.25 42.78
N LYS A 907 -24.50 8.99 43.29
CA LYS A 907 -24.72 10.29 43.95
C LYS A 907 -24.30 11.52 43.16
N ASP A 908 -23.69 11.36 41.98
CA ASP A 908 -23.35 12.49 41.12
C ASP A 908 -24.35 12.65 39.97
N HIS A 909 -24.67 13.90 39.63
CA HIS A 909 -25.46 14.28 38.45
C HIS A 909 -24.86 13.68 37.17
N GLU A 910 -25.72 13.17 36.28
CA GLU A 910 -25.45 12.53 34.98
C GLU A 910 -24.07 11.84 34.80
N PRO A 911 -23.99 10.50 34.88
CA PRO A 911 -22.72 9.79 34.74
C PRO A 911 -22.11 9.97 33.35
N SER A 912 -20.79 10.19 33.29
CA SER A 912 -20.04 10.24 32.03
C SER A 912 -20.20 8.95 31.21
N SER A 913 -19.97 9.02 29.89
CA SER A 913 -19.99 7.83 29.01
C SER A 913 -19.11 6.69 29.54
N ASP A 914 -17.98 7.02 30.17
CA ASP A 914 -17.06 6.05 30.78
C ASP A 914 -17.71 5.34 31.98
N ALA A 915 -18.37 6.09 32.86
CA ALA A 915 -19.05 5.55 34.03
C ALA A 915 -20.25 4.66 33.64
N LEU A 916 -20.96 4.99 32.56
CA LEU A 916 -22.09 4.19 32.05
C LEU A 916 -21.66 2.78 31.65
N VAL A 917 -20.61 2.67 30.83
CA VAL A 917 -20.11 1.39 30.33
C VAL A 917 -19.53 0.55 31.47
N ALA A 918 -18.70 1.16 32.32
CA ALA A 918 -18.10 0.47 33.46
C ALA A 918 -19.15 -0.09 34.41
N ARG A 919 -20.17 0.71 34.74
CA ARG A 919 -21.31 0.30 35.56
C ARG A 919 -22.09 -0.85 34.93
N GLN A 920 -22.37 -0.78 33.62
CA GLN A 920 -23.12 -1.85 32.95
C GLN A 920 -22.32 -3.15 32.89
N LEU A 921 -21.02 -3.10 32.59
CA LEU A 921 -20.18 -4.30 32.57
C LEU A 921 -20.03 -4.90 33.97
N TYR A 922 -19.79 -4.07 35.00
CA TYR A 922 -19.80 -4.52 36.40
C TYR A 922 -21.10 -5.25 36.72
N HIS A 923 -22.25 -4.65 36.41
CA HIS A 923 -23.56 -5.28 36.62
C HIS A 923 -23.70 -6.62 35.88
N SER A 924 -23.31 -6.69 34.61
CA SER A 924 -23.39 -7.92 33.81
C SER A 924 -22.53 -9.06 34.38
N LEU A 925 -21.30 -8.73 34.84
CA LEU A 925 -20.42 -9.71 35.48
C LEU A 925 -20.99 -10.20 36.82
N HIS A 926 -21.52 -9.31 37.66
CA HIS A 926 -22.09 -9.70 38.95
C HIS A 926 -23.38 -10.50 38.80
N GLN A 927 -24.24 -10.14 37.83
CA GLN A 927 -25.40 -10.95 37.47
C GLN A 927 -25.00 -12.36 37.09
N TYR A 928 -23.95 -12.51 36.27
CA TYR A 928 -23.45 -13.81 35.90
C TYR A 928 -22.96 -14.62 37.12
N MET A 929 -22.21 -13.99 38.02
CA MET A 929 -21.69 -14.63 39.24
C MET A 929 -22.77 -15.13 40.21
N LEU A 930 -23.98 -14.57 40.15
CA LEU A 930 -25.14 -15.05 40.91
C LEU A 930 -25.83 -16.28 40.28
N THR A 931 -25.53 -16.62 39.03
CA THR A 931 -26.19 -17.71 38.32
C THR A 931 -25.48 -19.05 38.53
N GLU A 932 -26.21 -20.14 38.38
CA GLU A 932 -25.65 -21.50 38.35
C GLU A 932 -24.66 -21.72 37.20
N LYS A 933 -24.66 -20.83 36.19
CA LYS A 933 -23.73 -20.86 35.04
C LYS A 933 -22.33 -20.37 35.40
N PHE A 934 -22.13 -19.72 36.54
CA PHE A 934 -20.80 -19.37 37.01
C PHE A 934 -20.12 -20.60 37.62
N GLN A 935 -19.42 -21.35 36.77
CA GLN A 935 -18.74 -22.60 37.13
C GLN A 935 -17.32 -22.59 36.56
N PRO A 936 -16.38 -21.85 37.19
CA PRO A 936 -15.03 -21.74 36.66
C PRO A 936 -14.36 -23.12 36.56
N ALA A 937 -13.88 -23.47 35.36
CA ALA A 937 -13.39 -24.82 35.08
C ALA A 937 -12.06 -25.14 35.77
N PHE A 938 -11.19 -24.14 35.92
CA PHE A 938 -9.82 -24.32 36.40
C PHE A 938 -9.68 -23.95 37.87
N GLN A 939 -9.04 -24.82 38.65
CA GLN A 939 -8.61 -24.52 40.02
C GLN A 939 -7.14 -24.10 39.99
N VAL A 940 -6.78 -23.05 40.74
CA VAL A 940 -5.41 -22.52 40.81
C VAL A 940 -4.97 -22.29 42.25
N ASP A 941 -3.66 -22.26 42.47
CA ASP A 941 -3.08 -21.87 43.74
C ASP A 941 -3.34 -20.37 44.02
N PRO A 942 -3.74 -19.97 45.24
CA PRO A 942 -3.94 -18.56 45.58
C PRO A 942 -2.74 -17.66 45.29
N GLN A 943 -1.52 -18.21 45.40
CA GLN A 943 -0.29 -17.47 45.12
C GLN A 943 -0.21 -17.04 43.64
N LEU A 944 -0.76 -17.80 42.69
CA LEU A 944 -0.80 -17.39 41.28
C LEU A 944 -1.63 -16.11 41.09
N ILE A 945 -2.70 -15.95 41.87
CA ILE A 945 -3.52 -14.74 41.85
C ILE A 945 -2.80 -13.58 42.54
N LYS A 946 -2.16 -13.80 43.70
CA LYS A 946 -1.34 -12.78 44.38
C LYS A 946 -0.20 -12.27 43.51
N ASP A 947 0.47 -13.19 42.80
CA ASP A 947 1.59 -12.90 41.91
C ASP A 947 1.21 -11.93 40.78
N LEU A 948 -0.07 -11.83 40.39
CA LEU A 948 -0.53 -10.83 39.41
C LEU A 948 -0.28 -9.38 39.88
N SER A 949 -0.35 -9.14 41.19
CA SER A 949 -0.10 -7.83 41.81
C SER A 949 1.27 -7.71 42.50
N GLU A 950 1.95 -8.82 42.79
CA GLU A 950 3.15 -8.83 43.61
C GLU A 950 4.45 -9.09 42.83
N LYS A 951 4.39 -9.79 41.69
CA LYS A 951 5.59 -10.16 40.91
C LYS A 951 5.53 -9.60 39.49
N PRO A 952 6.66 -9.17 38.92
CA PRO A 952 6.73 -8.78 37.51
C PRO A 952 6.58 -10.00 36.59
N SER A 953 6.32 -9.75 35.30
CA SER A 953 6.44 -10.78 34.26
C SER A 953 7.86 -11.34 34.25
N LYS A 954 7.99 -12.66 34.08
CA LYS A 954 9.30 -13.31 33.87
C LYS A 954 9.85 -12.96 32.49
N GLU A 955 8.96 -12.76 31.52
CA GLU A 955 9.33 -12.37 30.16
C GLU A 955 9.38 -10.86 29.98
N ILE A 956 10.58 -10.34 29.76
CA ILE A 956 10.83 -8.93 29.42
C ILE A 956 11.42 -8.88 28.01
N PHE A 957 10.94 -7.95 27.18
CA PHE A 957 11.51 -7.73 25.87
C PHE A 957 12.86 -6.99 25.99
N ASP A 958 13.89 -7.57 25.39
CA ASP A 958 15.18 -6.94 25.18
C ASP A 958 15.44 -6.84 23.66
N PRO A 959 15.66 -5.65 23.08
CA PRO A 959 15.97 -5.50 21.66
C PRO A 959 17.39 -5.99 21.29
N PHE A 960 18.27 -6.20 22.29
CA PHE A 960 19.69 -6.55 22.12
C PHE A 960 20.51 -5.58 21.24
N THR A 961 19.97 -4.39 20.93
CA THR A 961 20.64 -3.34 20.16
C THR A 961 20.26 -1.95 20.66
N LYS A 962 21.21 -1.01 20.54
CA LYS A 962 20.99 0.42 20.80
C LYS A 962 20.58 1.19 19.53
N ASP A 963 20.80 0.65 18.33
CA ASP A 963 20.52 1.31 17.04
C ASP A 963 19.05 1.31 16.71
N ALA A 964 18.52 2.40 16.14
CA ALA A 964 17.11 2.56 15.76
C ALA A 964 16.98 3.02 14.31
N PRO A 965 15.85 2.76 13.63
CA PRO A 965 15.50 3.42 12.39
C PRO A 965 15.61 4.95 12.50
N ASP A 966 15.88 5.62 11.39
CA ASP A 966 16.16 7.07 11.37
C ASP A 966 14.97 7.89 11.86
N GLU A 967 13.75 7.43 11.62
CA GLU A 967 12.49 8.02 12.10
C GLU A 967 12.39 8.01 13.64
N LEU A 968 13.17 7.14 14.30
CA LEU A 968 13.22 6.98 15.74
C LEU A 968 14.42 7.67 16.39
N LYS A 969 15.42 8.08 15.61
CA LYS A 969 16.56 8.86 16.10
C LYS A 969 16.04 10.25 16.46
N LYS A 970 16.23 10.67 17.71
CA LYS A 970 15.82 12.01 18.14
C LYS A 970 16.50 13.03 17.23
N THR A 971 15.73 13.77 16.44
CA THR A 971 16.19 15.06 15.93
C THR A 971 16.52 15.89 17.16
N LEU A 972 17.80 16.22 17.36
CA LEU A 972 18.14 17.36 18.20
C LEU A 972 17.22 18.50 17.76
N PRO A 973 16.53 19.21 18.68
CA PRO A 973 15.75 20.35 18.30
C PRO A 973 16.68 21.29 17.52
N VAL A 974 16.41 21.45 16.23
CA VAL A 974 17.00 22.56 15.47
C VAL A 974 16.51 23.79 16.20
N ASN A 975 17.45 24.48 16.84
CA ASN A 975 17.17 25.70 17.60
C ASN A 975 16.22 26.57 16.79
N LYS A 976 15.09 26.94 17.41
CA LYS A 976 14.29 28.08 16.95
C LYS A 976 15.23 29.29 16.99
N GLN A 977 15.61 29.79 15.84
CA GLN A 977 15.98 31.19 15.63
C GLN A 977 15.08 31.74 14.54
#